data_AF-A0AAV8VBN2-F1
#
_entry.id   AF-A0AAV8VBN2-F1
#
_cell.length_a   1.000
_cell.length_b   1.000
_cell.length_c   1.000
_cell.angle_alpha   90.00
_cell.angle_beta   90.00
_cell.angle_gamma   90.00
#
_symmetry.space_group_name_H-M   'P 1'
#
loop_
_entity.id
_entity.type
_entity.pdbx_description
1 polymer ?
#
loop_
_entity_poly.entity_id
_entity_poly.type
_entity_poly.pdbx_seq_one_letter_code
_entity_poly.pdbx_strand_id
1 'polypeptide(L)'
;MASSRAVNIRLPPLPTVRDLVKLYRLRALRQLSQNFLMDERLTDKIVKAAGNIYNHYVCEVGPGPGGITRSIIKRCPKQLIVVEKDPRFLPTLELLQEACKTYTKMDIEIQDIVNYNLKDGFKDVQPHNWFEAPPPINIIGNLPFSVSTNLICRWLQAVSEKTSAWSYGRSSMTLTFQKEVGERMVAPPGHKQRCRLSVMCQFWCDVSYKFTIPGTAFVPKPDVDVAVVTLYPLKRPMVDLPFKMVEKLVRTIFNMRQKYAIRGASRLFPEEDRDILTAKLFKLADLSYTTRPFQLTNEEFVRICYAYKLICEENPGGPTIDQLAKIRKTHLNPALTTYYSKPLALHQGHKQWLFDINGNRYLDMFAGICTVSVGHCHPRITEAVTQQMQTLGHVSNVYYHSKIHEYSKRLADTLPANLKCIYFVNSGSEANDLALLMARAYTGKFDIVSLNNSYHGMTYQVMGMTSNNYYKYPVPGGAGFSKTMNPDIYSGIWGGNKCRDSPVQTDRTCNCVGECAAGLEYAKQFENKLNYDIPKNNIAAFWAESIQGVGGTVQYPKNYIKIVYDIVKKQGGLFVADEVQTGFGRTGEHFWGFEMHGIVPDIVTMAKGIGNGFPLAAVATTPEIAQGLTKAAHFNTYGGNPISCAVGIAVLDIIKDEKLQENSKEVGTYLLLELAKLKSQYPVIGDVRGKGLMVGVELVSDPESRKPLDAHTFMRFWEYCRDQRLIVGKGGLHGNVLRIKPPMCITKEDADFTVDVLEKAAQYIAS
;
A
#
# COMPACT_ATOMS: atom_id res chain seq x y z
N MET A 1 51.85 -7.52 11.82
CA MET A 1 52.56 -6.76 10.76
C MET A 1 52.59 -7.63 9.51
N ALA A 2 51.75 -7.35 8.52
CA ALA A 2 51.86 -7.91 7.18
C ALA A 2 52.10 -6.74 6.22
N SER A 3 53.18 -6.84 5.44
CA SER A 3 53.78 -5.82 4.57
C SER A 3 52.78 -5.13 3.62
N SER A 4 52.78 -3.79 3.63
CA SER A 4 52.00 -2.90 2.76
C SER A 4 52.59 -2.69 1.35
N ARG A 5 53.47 -3.58 0.89
CA ARG A 5 54.15 -3.45 -0.41
C ARG A 5 53.19 -3.77 -1.56
N ALA A 6 53.07 -2.82 -2.49
CA ALA A 6 52.42 -3.04 -3.77
C ALA A 6 53.09 -4.21 -4.50
N VAL A 7 52.29 -5.14 -5.02
CA VAL A 7 52.78 -6.26 -5.83
C VAL A 7 53.17 -5.72 -7.20
N ASN A 8 54.28 -6.21 -7.76
CA ASN A 8 54.78 -5.77 -9.06
C ASN A 8 53.94 -6.40 -10.20
N ILE A 9 52.71 -5.93 -10.37
CA ILE A 9 51.76 -6.40 -11.40
C ILE A 9 52.04 -5.66 -12.71
N ARG A 10 52.27 -6.41 -13.80
CA ARG A 10 52.51 -5.87 -15.14
C ARG A 10 51.18 -5.51 -15.82
N LEU A 11 50.69 -4.30 -15.58
CA LEU A 11 49.52 -3.74 -16.27
C LEU A 11 49.94 -3.08 -17.60
N PRO A 12 49.05 -3.01 -18.62
CA PRO A 12 49.33 -2.28 -19.86
C PRO A 12 49.68 -0.81 -19.56
N PRO A 13 50.57 -0.14 -20.31
CA PRO A 13 50.94 1.24 -20.03
C PRO A 13 49.71 2.16 -20.09
N LEU A 14 49.72 3.23 -19.27
CA LEU A 14 48.68 4.27 -19.34
C LEU A 14 48.67 4.87 -20.75
N PRO A 15 47.52 4.88 -21.46
CA PRO A 15 47.42 5.51 -22.77
C PRO A 15 47.75 7.00 -22.65
N THR A 16 48.54 7.54 -23.58
CA THR A 16 48.77 8.99 -23.61
C THR A 16 47.47 9.71 -23.99
N VAL A 17 47.36 11.02 -23.70
CA VAL A 17 46.21 11.83 -24.15
C VAL A 17 46.03 11.73 -25.67
N ARG A 18 47.13 11.65 -26.42
CA ARG A 18 47.13 11.43 -27.87
C ARG A 18 46.57 10.06 -28.25
N ASP A 19 46.91 9.01 -27.51
CA ASP A 19 46.39 7.65 -27.73
C ASP A 19 44.90 7.59 -27.45
N LEU A 20 44.41 8.21 -26.36
CA LEU A 20 42.98 8.28 -26.05
C LEU A 20 42.18 9.00 -27.15
N VAL A 21 42.68 10.12 -27.66
CA VAL A 21 42.02 10.85 -28.76
C VAL A 21 41.92 10.00 -30.03
N LYS A 22 42.99 9.25 -30.35
CA LYS A 22 43.06 8.40 -31.55
C LYS A 22 42.23 7.12 -31.41
N LEU A 23 42.31 6.45 -30.27
CA LEU A 23 41.65 5.16 -30.00
C LEU A 23 40.12 5.31 -29.95
N TYR A 24 39.64 6.43 -29.41
CA TYR A 24 38.21 6.68 -29.19
C TYR A 24 37.58 7.65 -30.20
N ARG A 25 38.30 8.02 -31.27
CA ARG A 25 37.86 8.97 -32.31
C ARG A 25 37.22 10.24 -31.72
N LEU A 26 37.80 10.75 -30.62
CA LEU A 26 37.25 11.89 -29.90
C LEU A 26 37.41 13.15 -30.75
N ARG A 27 36.32 13.63 -31.36
CA ARG A 27 36.29 14.97 -31.96
C ARG A 27 36.22 15.99 -30.83
N ALA A 28 37.00 17.06 -30.92
CA ALA A 28 37.00 18.16 -29.96
C ALA A 28 35.67 18.93 -30.01
N LEU A 29 34.64 18.41 -29.36
CA LEU A 29 33.55 19.19 -28.82
C LEU A 29 33.93 19.53 -27.38
N ARG A 30 33.92 20.80 -27.01
CA ARG A 30 34.11 21.24 -25.62
C ARG A 30 32.95 20.71 -24.76
N GLN A 31 32.99 19.45 -24.36
CA GLN A 31 32.13 18.86 -23.32
C GLN A 31 32.59 17.43 -23.04
N LEU A 32 33.75 17.27 -22.40
CA LEU A 32 33.96 16.09 -21.55
C LEU A 32 33.28 16.42 -20.21
N SER A 33 32.37 15.55 -19.76
CA SER A 33 31.59 15.73 -18.53
C SER A 33 32.41 15.47 -17.25
N GLN A 34 33.63 14.95 -17.36
CA GLN A 34 34.49 14.54 -16.25
C GLN A 34 35.94 14.97 -16.46
N ASN A 35 36.63 15.29 -15.37
CA ASN A 35 38.06 15.61 -15.33
C ASN A 35 38.85 14.35 -14.96
N PHE A 36 39.70 13.83 -15.85
CA PHE A 36 40.44 12.59 -15.63
C PHE A 36 41.77 12.84 -14.92
N LEU A 37 42.14 11.94 -14.00
CA LEU A 37 43.42 11.97 -13.31
C LEU A 37 44.29 10.82 -13.83
N MET A 38 45.37 11.16 -14.54
CA MET A 38 46.26 10.18 -15.18
C MET A 38 47.64 10.07 -14.49
N ASP A 39 47.91 10.92 -13.49
CA ASP A 39 49.14 10.85 -12.70
C ASP A 39 49.06 9.68 -11.70
N GLU A 40 49.92 8.70 -11.91
CA GLU A 40 49.99 7.48 -11.11
C GLU A 40 50.34 7.74 -9.63
N ARG A 41 51.18 8.75 -9.34
CA ARG A 41 51.54 9.10 -7.96
C ARG A 41 50.34 9.66 -7.21
N LEU A 42 49.50 10.45 -7.89
CA LEU A 42 48.30 11.05 -7.31
C LEU A 42 47.17 10.02 -7.15
N THR A 43 46.95 9.15 -8.14
CA THR A 43 45.97 8.07 -8.05
C THR A 43 46.35 7.05 -6.96
N ASP A 44 47.63 6.69 -6.82
CA ASP A 44 48.13 5.88 -5.70
C ASP A 44 47.89 6.57 -4.34
N LYS A 45 48.00 7.90 -4.29
CA LYS A 45 47.75 8.68 -3.07
C LYS A 45 46.27 8.68 -2.69
N ILE A 46 45.34 8.71 -3.66
CA ILE A 46 43.90 8.56 -3.42
C ILE A 46 43.61 7.18 -2.84
N VAL A 47 44.13 6.11 -3.46
CA VAL A 47 43.91 4.74 -2.99
C VAL A 47 44.51 4.52 -1.60
N LYS A 48 45.68 5.09 -1.31
CA LYS A 48 46.25 5.09 0.06
C LYS A 48 45.35 5.78 1.07
N ALA A 49 44.65 6.85 0.67
CA ALA A 49 43.75 7.58 1.55
C ALA A 49 42.47 6.79 1.91
N ALA A 50 42.09 5.81 1.08
CA ALA A 50 41.00 4.87 1.38
C ALA A 50 41.37 3.81 2.43
N GLY A 51 42.63 3.73 2.84
CA GLY A 51 43.10 2.79 3.85
C GLY A 51 43.57 1.45 3.26
N ASN A 52 43.49 0.38 4.05
CA ASN A 52 43.79 -0.96 3.57
C ASN A 52 42.63 -1.49 2.72
N ILE A 53 42.94 -1.90 1.49
CA ILE A 53 41.96 -2.50 0.55
C ILE A 53 42.41 -3.88 0.05
N TYR A 54 43.48 -4.43 0.61
CA TYR A 54 43.93 -5.79 0.27
C TYR A 54 42.86 -6.80 0.67
N ASN A 55 42.48 -7.68 -0.25
CA ASN A 55 41.41 -8.67 -0.05
C ASN A 55 40.04 -8.07 0.35
N HIS A 56 39.80 -6.79 0.04
CA HIS A 56 38.51 -6.11 0.24
C HIS A 56 37.67 -6.12 -1.04
N TYR A 57 36.39 -5.74 -0.91
CA TYR A 57 35.48 -5.48 -2.00
C TYR A 57 35.46 -3.98 -2.26
N VAL A 58 35.88 -3.58 -3.46
CA VAL A 58 36.04 -2.17 -3.81
C VAL A 58 35.07 -1.81 -4.93
N CYS A 59 34.29 -0.75 -4.74
CA CYS A 59 33.54 -0.14 -5.82
C CYS A 59 34.23 1.15 -6.26
N GLU A 60 34.69 1.19 -7.50
CA GLU A 60 35.15 2.42 -8.14
C GLU A 60 34.00 3.09 -8.89
N VAL A 61 33.80 4.38 -8.63
CA VAL A 61 32.77 5.18 -9.30
C VAL A 61 33.40 6.12 -10.31
N GLY A 62 32.95 6.01 -11.57
CA GLY A 62 33.43 6.82 -12.69
C GLY A 62 34.92 6.56 -12.98
N PRO A 63 35.30 5.31 -13.30
CA PRO A 63 36.69 4.93 -13.56
C PRO A 63 37.31 5.66 -14.76
N GLY A 64 36.49 6.13 -15.72
CA GLY A 64 36.93 6.74 -16.97
C GLY A 64 37.95 5.85 -17.69
N PRO A 65 39.12 6.38 -18.10
CA PRO A 65 40.17 5.59 -18.76
C PRO A 65 40.95 4.64 -17.81
N GLY A 66 40.53 4.50 -16.55
CA GLY A 66 41.08 3.53 -15.60
C GLY A 66 42.32 3.98 -14.83
N GLY A 67 42.49 5.29 -14.60
CA GLY A 67 43.63 5.83 -13.87
C GLY A 67 43.67 5.35 -12.40
N ILE A 68 42.57 5.54 -11.67
CA ILE A 68 42.43 5.06 -10.28
C ILE A 68 42.27 3.53 -10.24
N THR A 69 41.55 2.94 -11.19
CA THR A 69 41.40 1.48 -11.38
C THR A 69 42.73 0.74 -11.27
N ARG A 70 43.77 1.22 -11.97
CA ARG A 70 45.12 0.63 -11.93
C ARG A 70 45.73 0.65 -10.53
N SER A 71 45.62 1.79 -9.85
CA SER A 71 46.10 1.96 -8.48
C SER A 71 45.36 1.07 -7.49
N ILE A 72 44.06 0.83 -7.72
CA ILE A 72 43.25 -0.12 -6.94
C ILE A 72 43.72 -1.55 -7.19
N ILE A 73 43.87 -1.98 -8.45
CA ILE A 73 44.31 -3.34 -8.82
C ILE A 73 45.66 -3.67 -8.19
N LYS A 74 46.62 -2.73 -8.16
CA LYS A 74 47.93 -2.91 -7.52
C LYS A 74 47.88 -3.25 -6.03
N ARG A 75 46.74 -2.98 -5.37
CA ARG A 75 46.49 -3.32 -3.96
C ARG A 75 45.83 -4.69 -3.78
N CYS A 76 45.54 -5.41 -4.86
CA CYS A 76 44.95 -6.75 -4.86
C CYS A 76 43.67 -6.83 -3.99
N PRO A 77 42.62 -6.04 -4.29
CA PRO A 77 41.32 -6.27 -3.67
C PRO A 77 40.80 -7.65 -4.09
N LYS A 78 39.92 -8.22 -3.26
CA LYS A 78 39.25 -9.48 -3.56
C LYS A 78 38.37 -9.34 -4.79
N GLN A 79 37.63 -8.24 -4.86
CA GLN A 79 36.77 -7.89 -5.98
C GLN A 79 36.79 -6.38 -6.22
N LEU A 80 36.79 -5.99 -7.49
CA LEU A 80 36.70 -4.61 -7.95
C LEU A 80 35.49 -4.46 -8.86
N ILE A 81 34.45 -3.75 -8.41
CA ILE A 81 33.34 -3.35 -9.26
C ILE A 81 33.64 -1.94 -9.78
N VAL A 82 33.58 -1.73 -11.09
CA VAL A 82 33.69 -0.40 -11.67
C VAL A 82 32.35 0.00 -12.30
N VAL A 83 31.81 1.13 -11.87
CA VAL A 83 30.53 1.66 -12.37
C VAL A 83 30.81 2.87 -13.26
N GLU A 84 30.62 2.70 -14.56
CA GLU A 84 30.90 3.72 -15.58
C GLU A 84 29.66 4.03 -16.40
N LYS A 85 29.33 5.31 -16.57
CA LYS A 85 28.17 5.72 -17.37
C LYS A 85 28.52 5.81 -18.85
N ASP A 86 29.77 6.12 -19.18
CA ASP A 86 30.21 6.36 -20.54
C ASP A 86 30.76 5.07 -21.18
N PRO A 87 30.01 4.42 -22.10
CA PRO A 87 30.42 3.15 -22.70
C PRO A 87 31.69 3.28 -23.55
N ARG A 88 32.13 4.50 -23.90
CA ARG A 88 33.37 4.70 -24.66
C ARG A 88 34.59 4.19 -23.92
N PHE A 89 34.58 4.10 -22.59
CA PHE A 89 35.71 3.60 -21.82
C PHE A 89 35.75 2.08 -21.67
N LEU A 90 34.69 1.38 -22.06
CA LEU A 90 34.57 -0.08 -21.94
C LEU A 90 35.79 -0.84 -22.48
N PRO A 91 36.33 -0.55 -23.68
CA PRO A 91 37.49 -1.28 -24.21
C PRO A 91 38.75 -1.19 -23.31
N THR A 92 39.01 -0.05 -22.68
CA THR A 92 40.15 0.07 -21.75
C THR A 92 39.89 -0.64 -20.43
N LEU A 93 38.64 -0.64 -19.95
CA LEU A 93 38.27 -1.36 -18.73
C LEU A 93 38.33 -2.88 -18.93
N GLU A 94 37.92 -3.39 -20.09
CA GLU A 94 38.04 -4.82 -20.46
C GLU A 94 39.50 -5.26 -20.55
N LEU A 95 40.39 -4.42 -21.10
CA LEU A 95 41.83 -4.69 -21.09
C LEU A 95 42.40 -4.78 -19.68
N LEU A 96 41.92 -3.93 -18.76
CA LEU A 96 42.31 -3.99 -17.35
C LEU A 96 41.75 -5.23 -16.64
N GLN A 97 40.50 -5.58 -16.93
CA GLN A 97 39.84 -6.77 -16.40
C GLN A 97 40.58 -8.05 -16.80
N GLU A 98 40.99 -8.18 -18.05
CA GLU A 98 41.75 -9.36 -18.50
C GLU A 98 43.17 -9.37 -17.90
N ALA A 99 43.82 -8.20 -17.78
CA ALA A 99 45.16 -8.09 -17.19
C ALA A 99 45.19 -8.38 -15.67
N CYS A 100 44.10 -8.15 -14.95
CA CYS A 100 44.05 -8.34 -13.50
C CYS A 100 43.42 -9.66 -13.04
N LYS A 101 42.94 -10.50 -13.97
CA LYS A 101 42.16 -11.72 -13.73
C LYS A 101 42.80 -12.72 -12.77
N THR A 102 44.13 -12.77 -12.74
CA THR A 102 44.91 -13.64 -11.83
C THR A 102 45.07 -13.09 -10.41
N TYR A 103 44.71 -11.82 -10.17
CA TYR A 103 44.95 -11.11 -8.91
C TYR A 103 43.67 -10.59 -8.24
N THR A 104 42.69 -10.16 -9.04
CA THR A 104 41.45 -9.53 -8.58
C THR A 104 40.31 -9.87 -9.54
N LYS A 105 39.15 -10.26 -9.01
CA LYS A 105 37.92 -10.33 -9.82
C LYS A 105 37.44 -8.92 -10.12
N MET A 106 37.45 -8.50 -11.38
CA MET A 106 36.96 -7.19 -11.79
C MET A 106 35.64 -7.32 -12.55
N ASP A 107 34.60 -6.60 -12.14
CA ASP A 107 33.29 -6.56 -12.78
C ASP A 107 33.04 -5.13 -13.32
N ILE A 108 32.56 -5.02 -14.55
CA ILE A 108 32.32 -3.75 -15.24
C ILE A 108 30.81 -3.54 -15.40
N GLU A 109 30.29 -2.45 -14.83
CA GLU A 109 28.88 -2.09 -14.86
C GLU A 109 28.69 -0.78 -15.65
N ILE A 110 28.11 -0.88 -16.85
CA ILE A 110 27.81 0.30 -17.68
C ILE A 110 26.48 0.92 -17.26
N GLN A 111 26.50 1.73 -16.19
CA GLN A 111 25.30 2.30 -15.57
C GLN A 111 25.58 3.70 -14.97
N ASP A 112 24.51 4.47 -14.72
CA ASP A 112 24.61 5.73 -13.98
C ASP A 112 24.67 5.46 -12.46
N ILE A 113 25.77 5.83 -11.80
CA ILE A 113 25.93 5.64 -10.35
C ILE A 113 24.80 6.28 -9.53
N VAL A 114 24.16 7.34 -10.03
CA VAL A 114 23.05 8.00 -9.35
C VAL A 114 21.85 7.04 -9.17
N ASN A 115 21.70 6.07 -10.06
CA ASN A 115 20.61 5.09 -10.08
C ASN A 115 21.08 3.66 -9.75
N TYR A 116 22.38 3.40 -9.79
CA TYR A 116 22.95 2.09 -9.45
C TYR A 116 22.83 1.80 -7.95
N ASN A 117 22.26 0.65 -7.60
CA ASN A 117 22.19 0.20 -6.21
C ASN A 117 23.47 -0.58 -5.87
N LEU A 118 24.33 0.00 -5.05
CA LEU A 118 25.59 -0.61 -4.62
C LEU A 118 25.41 -1.97 -3.92
N LYS A 119 24.22 -2.30 -3.40
CA LYS A 119 23.94 -3.63 -2.86
C LYS A 119 24.15 -4.73 -3.91
N ASP A 120 23.85 -4.44 -5.17
CA ASP A 120 23.92 -5.43 -6.25
C ASP A 120 25.36 -5.79 -6.62
N GLY A 121 26.32 -4.90 -6.34
CA GLY A 121 27.74 -5.15 -6.55
C GLY A 121 28.40 -5.99 -5.45
N PHE A 122 27.79 -6.11 -4.27
CA PHE A 122 28.40 -6.73 -3.08
C PHE A 122 27.70 -8.02 -2.61
N LYS A 123 27.07 -8.76 -3.53
CA LYS A 123 26.27 -9.97 -3.23
C LYS A 123 27.02 -11.04 -2.41
N ASP A 124 28.33 -11.16 -2.62
CA ASP A 124 29.18 -12.17 -1.97
C ASP A 124 29.77 -11.70 -0.63
N VAL A 125 29.40 -10.52 -0.13
CA VAL A 125 29.89 -9.98 1.14
C VAL A 125 28.96 -10.39 2.29
N GLN A 126 29.54 -10.91 3.37
CA GLN A 126 28.78 -11.15 4.59
C GLN A 126 28.48 -9.81 5.31
N PRO A 127 27.21 -9.49 5.60
CA PRO A 127 26.88 -8.28 6.34
C PRO A 127 27.48 -8.31 7.75
N HIS A 128 28.14 -7.22 8.14
CA HIS A 128 28.58 -7.01 9.52
C HIS A 128 27.50 -6.26 10.30
N ASN A 129 27.33 -6.57 11.59
CA ASN A 129 26.48 -5.75 12.44
C ASN A 129 27.02 -4.31 12.49
N TRP A 130 26.14 -3.31 12.43
CA TRP A 130 26.53 -1.89 12.42
C TRP A 130 27.49 -1.50 13.56
N PHE A 131 27.31 -2.10 14.73
CA PHE A 131 28.10 -1.79 15.92
C PHE A 131 29.45 -2.53 16.01
N GLU A 132 29.71 -3.46 15.09
CA GLU A 132 30.95 -4.23 15.01
C GLU A 132 31.98 -3.55 14.12
N ALA A 133 33.07 -4.26 13.79
CA ALA A 133 34.09 -3.80 12.86
C ALA A 133 33.46 -3.54 11.47
N PRO A 134 33.86 -2.48 10.75
CA PRO A 134 33.36 -2.21 9.40
C PRO A 134 33.56 -3.43 8.48
N PRO A 135 32.63 -3.66 7.53
CA PRO A 135 32.83 -4.67 6.51
C PRO A 135 34.04 -4.29 5.64
N PRO A 136 34.69 -5.26 4.97
CA PRO A 136 35.80 -5.01 4.06
C PRO A 136 35.31 -4.41 2.72
N ILE A 137 34.52 -3.33 2.79
CA ILE A 137 33.94 -2.63 1.64
C ILE A 137 34.49 -1.19 1.60
N ASN A 138 35.00 -0.80 0.44
CA ASN A 138 35.49 0.56 0.18
C ASN A 138 34.89 1.11 -1.12
N ILE A 139 34.35 2.32 -1.05
CA ILE A 139 33.87 3.05 -2.23
C ILE A 139 34.89 4.13 -2.55
N ILE A 140 35.42 4.14 -3.77
CA ILE A 140 36.44 5.08 -4.22
C ILE A 140 35.95 5.74 -5.51
N GLY A 141 36.14 7.04 -5.70
CA GLY A 141 35.67 7.66 -6.93
C GLY A 141 36.25 9.04 -7.22
N ASN A 142 36.48 9.29 -8.50
CA ASN A 142 36.80 10.62 -9.02
C ASN A 142 35.58 11.22 -9.71
N LEU A 143 34.64 11.73 -8.93
CA LEU A 143 33.31 12.09 -9.40
C LEU A 143 33.32 13.40 -10.20
N PRO A 144 32.52 13.52 -11.29
CA PRO A 144 32.18 14.81 -11.87
C PRO A 144 31.56 15.74 -10.82
N PHE A 145 31.98 17.02 -10.80
CA PHE A 145 31.49 17.98 -9.80
C PHE A 145 29.97 18.22 -9.85
N SER A 146 29.37 18.10 -11.03
CA SER A 146 27.92 18.21 -11.23
C SER A 146 27.13 17.07 -10.56
N VAL A 147 27.78 15.93 -10.32
CA VAL A 147 27.17 14.72 -9.74
C VAL A 147 27.50 14.59 -8.25
N SER A 148 28.73 14.91 -7.86
CA SER A 148 29.29 14.64 -6.52
C SER A 148 28.45 15.19 -5.37
N THR A 149 27.89 16.39 -5.52
CA THR A 149 27.12 17.07 -4.46
C THR A 149 25.71 16.48 -4.29
N ASN A 150 25.08 16.00 -5.35
CA ASN A 150 23.77 15.31 -5.25
C ASN A 150 23.96 13.90 -4.68
N LEU A 151 24.96 13.19 -5.20
CA LEU A 151 25.25 11.82 -4.84
C LEU A 151 25.57 11.67 -3.35
N ILE A 152 26.34 12.61 -2.77
CA ILE A 152 26.67 12.54 -1.34
C ILE A 152 25.42 12.67 -0.46
N CYS A 153 24.44 13.51 -0.81
CA CYS A 153 23.19 13.60 -0.04
C CYS A 153 22.40 12.29 -0.10
N ARG A 154 22.34 11.63 -1.27
CA ARG A 154 21.69 10.32 -1.41
C ARG A 154 22.40 9.25 -0.60
N TRP A 155 23.72 9.25 -0.61
CA TRP A 155 24.51 8.28 0.15
C TRP A 155 24.45 8.53 1.67
N LEU A 156 24.41 9.77 2.13
CA LEU A 156 24.13 10.07 3.54
C LEU A 156 22.73 9.59 3.97
N GLN A 157 21.73 9.70 3.09
CA GLN A 157 20.42 9.10 3.34
C GLN A 157 20.53 7.57 3.45
N ALA A 158 21.23 6.92 2.53
CA ALA A 158 21.43 5.48 2.57
C ALA A 158 22.25 5.00 3.78
N VAL A 159 23.20 5.81 4.28
CA VAL A 159 23.91 5.58 5.55
C VAL A 159 22.91 5.64 6.73
N SER A 160 22.07 6.68 6.77
CA SER A 160 21.06 6.86 7.82
C SER A 160 20.06 5.71 7.86
N GLU A 161 19.58 5.31 6.68
CA GLU A 161 18.58 4.23 6.50
C GLU A 161 19.19 2.83 6.47
N LYS A 162 20.53 2.71 6.48
CA LYS A 162 21.28 1.45 6.38
C LYS A 162 20.91 0.63 5.13
N THR A 163 20.79 1.31 3.99
CA THR A 163 20.43 0.71 2.70
C THR A 163 21.63 0.69 1.74
N SER A 164 21.47 0.03 0.58
CA SER A 164 22.51 -0.09 -0.45
C SER A 164 23.83 -0.67 0.11
N ALA A 165 24.99 -0.06 -0.13
CA ALA A 165 26.29 -0.48 0.42
C ALA A 165 26.36 -0.50 1.96
N TRP A 166 25.48 0.27 2.63
CA TRP A 166 25.44 0.37 4.09
C TRP A 166 24.52 -0.68 4.74
N SER A 167 23.81 -1.48 3.93
CA SER A 167 23.13 -2.68 4.43
C SER A 167 24.10 -3.78 4.89
N TYR A 168 25.37 -3.72 4.46
CA TYR A 168 26.44 -4.61 4.88
C TYR A 168 27.22 -4.11 6.11
N GLY A 169 26.92 -2.89 6.60
CA GLY A 169 27.62 -2.26 7.71
C GLY A 169 28.27 -0.92 7.33
N ARG A 170 29.25 -0.47 8.13
CA ARG A 170 29.85 0.87 8.07
C ARG A 170 30.90 1.03 6.96
N SER A 171 30.52 0.73 5.72
CA SER A 171 31.35 0.85 4.51
C SER A 171 31.87 2.29 4.32
N SER A 172 33.17 2.43 4.07
CA SER A 172 33.83 3.74 3.94
C SER A 172 33.82 4.28 2.51
N MET A 173 33.89 5.60 2.37
CA MET A 173 33.93 6.28 1.08
C MET A 173 35.11 7.25 0.98
N THR A 174 35.92 7.16 -0.07
CA THR A 174 36.99 8.12 -0.40
C THR A 174 36.74 8.72 -1.77
N LEU A 175 36.35 9.99 -1.80
CA LEU A 175 35.81 10.65 -2.98
C LEU A 175 36.53 11.98 -3.23
N THR A 176 36.51 12.41 -4.50
CA THR A 176 36.96 13.74 -4.88
C THR A 176 35.82 14.73 -4.98
N PHE A 177 36.09 15.98 -4.58
CA PHE A 177 35.15 17.10 -4.66
C PHE A 177 35.90 18.36 -5.09
N GLN A 178 35.19 19.38 -5.57
CA GLN A 178 35.77 20.72 -5.65
C GLN A 178 36.33 21.12 -4.28
N LYS A 179 37.50 21.77 -4.24
CA LYS A 179 38.21 22.11 -2.99
C LYS A 179 37.28 22.74 -1.95
N GLU A 180 36.50 23.75 -2.35
CA GLU A 180 35.57 24.45 -1.46
C GLU A 180 34.48 23.52 -0.89
N VAL A 181 33.97 22.58 -1.69
CA VAL A 181 32.98 21.59 -1.22
C VAL A 181 33.60 20.68 -0.17
N GLY A 182 34.83 20.21 -0.38
CA GLY A 182 35.56 19.41 0.61
C GLY A 182 35.81 20.18 1.91
N GLU A 183 36.22 21.45 1.83
CA GLU A 183 36.39 22.34 3.00
C GLU A 183 35.08 22.55 3.77
N ARG A 184 33.94 22.66 3.06
CA ARG A 184 32.62 22.77 3.67
C ARG A 184 32.24 21.52 4.45
N MET A 185 32.56 20.31 3.97
CA MET A 185 32.19 19.06 4.65
C MET A 185 32.87 18.91 6.03
N VAL A 186 34.12 19.38 6.16
CA VAL A 186 34.90 19.32 7.40
C VAL A 186 34.80 20.58 8.26
N ALA A 187 34.10 21.62 7.81
CA ALA A 187 34.06 22.90 8.50
C ALA A 187 33.48 22.77 9.92
N PRO A 188 34.22 23.19 10.97
CA PRO A 188 33.72 23.18 12.34
C PRO A 188 32.73 24.33 12.59
N PRO A 189 31.99 24.31 13.70
CA PRO A 189 31.14 25.43 14.12
C PRO A 189 31.93 26.75 14.16
N GLY A 190 31.29 27.86 13.77
CA GLY A 190 31.89 29.19 13.68
C GLY A 190 32.74 29.45 12.42
N HIS A 191 33.13 28.41 11.68
CA HIS A 191 34.00 28.57 10.51
C HIS A 191 33.31 29.23 9.31
N LYS A 192 34.08 29.96 8.49
CA LYS A 192 33.55 30.67 7.29
C LYS A 192 32.90 29.74 6.26
N GLN A 193 33.39 28.50 6.14
CA GLN A 193 32.84 27.48 5.23
C GLN A 193 31.69 26.65 5.84
N ARG A 194 31.31 26.91 7.10
CA ARG A 194 30.24 26.15 7.77
C ARG A 194 28.91 26.39 7.07
N CYS A 195 28.27 25.31 6.64
CA CYS A 195 27.00 25.32 5.93
C CYS A 195 26.19 24.01 6.18
N ARG A 196 25.05 23.86 5.48
CA ARG A 196 24.21 22.66 5.53
C ARG A 196 25.02 21.36 5.36
N LEU A 197 25.93 21.32 4.39
CA LEU A 197 26.69 20.11 4.07
C LEU A 197 27.62 19.69 5.22
N SER A 198 28.16 20.66 5.97
CA SER A 198 29.00 20.39 7.14
C SER A 198 28.24 19.58 8.19
N VAL A 199 27.05 20.05 8.57
CA VAL A 199 26.19 19.38 9.56
C VAL A 199 25.76 18.02 9.06
N MET A 200 25.24 17.96 7.82
CA MET A 200 24.72 16.70 7.26
C MET A 200 25.79 15.62 7.14
N CYS A 201 27.04 15.94 6.79
CA CYS A 201 28.08 14.91 6.73
C CYS A 201 28.48 14.45 8.14
N GLN A 202 28.65 15.38 9.07
CA GLN A 202 29.15 15.11 10.43
C GLN A 202 28.14 14.39 11.33
N PHE A 203 26.84 14.48 11.01
CA PHE A 203 25.80 13.77 11.74
C PHE A 203 25.88 12.24 11.61
N TRP A 204 26.28 11.75 10.44
CA TRP A 204 26.32 10.31 10.17
C TRP A 204 27.73 9.78 9.91
N CYS A 205 28.70 10.64 9.62
CA CYS A 205 30.06 10.24 9.29
C CYS A 205 31.11 11.05 10.05
N ASP A 206 32.22 10.40 10.40
CA ASP A 206 33.49 11.09 10.62
C ASP A 206 34.08 11.48 9.26
N VAL A 207 34.41 12.75 9.08
CA VAL A 207 34.78 13.35 7.78
C VAL A 207 36.21 13.85 7.85
N SER A 208 37.07 13.27 7.02
CA SER A 208 38.51 13.56 7.00
C SER A 208 38.93 14.18 5.67
N TYR A 209 39.37 15.43 5.70
CA TYR A 209 40.02 16.09 4.56
C TYR A 209 41.46 15.58 4.45
N LYS A 210 41.79 14.87 3.37
CA LYS A 210 43.08 14.17 3.24
C LYS A 210 44.15 15.06 2.62
N PHE A 211 43.90 15.57 1.42
CA PHE A 211 44.80 16.48 0.71
C PHE A 211 44.09 17.14 -0.48
N THR A 212 44.75 18.14 -1.05
CA THR A 212 44.30 18.85 -2.25
C THR A 212 45.15 18.41 -3.44
N ILE A 213 44.51 18.19 -4.59
CA ILE A 213 45.13 17.95 -5.87
C ILE A 213 45.01 19.25 -6.70
N PRO A 214 46.13 19.80 -7.21
CA PRO A 214 46.07 20.96 -8.11
C PRO A 214 45.22 20.66 -9.35
N GLY A 215 44.35 21.60 -9.75
CA GLY A 215 43.51 21.41 -10.94
C GLY A 215 44.32 21.12 -12.21
N THR A 216 45.56 21.61 -12.31
CA THR A 216 46.48 21.33 -13.43
C THR A 216 46.86 19.85 -13.61
N ALA A 217 46.62 18.99 -12.61
CA ALA A 217 46.89 17.56 -12.69
C ALA A 217 45.82 16.76 -13.46
N PHE A 218 44.68 17.39 -13.79
CA PHE A 218 43.57 16.73 -14.47
C PHE A 218 43.51 17.07 -15.96
N VAL A 219 42.94 16.16 -16.74
CA VAL A 219 42.71 16.33 -18.17
C VAL A 219 41.22 16.05 -18.48
N PRO A 220 40.45 17.03 -18.97
CA PRO A 220 40.80 18.45 -19.07
C PRO A 220 40.98 19.08 -17.68
N LYS A 221 41.70 20.21 -17.60
CA LYS A 221 41.91 20.96 -16.36
C LYS A 221 40.57 21.55 -15.86
N PRO A 222 40.13 21.27 -14.63
CA PRO A 222 39.03 21.97 -13.98
C PRO A 222 39.42 23.40 -13.58
N ASP A 223 38.41 24.25 -13.40
CA ASP A 223 38.60 25.65 -12.98
C ASP A 223 39.03 25.79 -11.51
N VAL A 224 38.93 24.72 -10.73
CA VAL A 224 39.23 24.69 -9.29
C VAL A 224 40.10 23.50 -8.94
N ASP A 225 40.84 23.63 -7.83
CA ASP A 225 41.53 22.50 -7.21
C ASP A 225 40.53 21.47 -6.67
N VAL A 226 41.01 20.25 -6.45
CA VAL A 226 40.20 19.10 -6.06
C VAL A 226 40.60 18.61 -4.66
N ALA A 227 39.63 18.55 -3.74
CA ALA A 227 39.81 17.97 -2.43
C ALA A 227 39.58 16.45 -2.48
N VAL A 228 40.43 15.69 -1.79
CA VAL A 228 40.20 14.27 -1.50
C VAL A 228 39.67 14.16 -0.07
N VAL A 229 38.45 13.65 0.08
CA VAL A 229 37.75 13.55 1.38
C VAL A 229 37.38 12.09 1.62
N THR A 230 37.59 11.63 2.85
CA THR A 230 37.13 10.31 3.30
C THR A 230 36.04 10.44 4.34
N LEU A 231 34.96 9.68 4.18
CA LEU A 231 33.83 9.60 5.10
C LEU A 231 33.74 8.21 5.70
N TYR A 232 33.73 8.13 7.03
CA TYR A 232 33.55 6.91 7.80
C TYR A 232 32.23 6.96 8.54
N PRO A 233 31.23 6.12 8.22
CA PRO A 233 29.99 6.08 8.97
C PRO A 233 30.22 5.86 10.48
N LEU A 234 29.56 6.67 11.30
CA LEU A 234 29.67 6.63 12.74
C LEU A 234 29.03 5.36 13.30
N LYS A 235 29.65 4.80 14.35
CA LYS A 235 29.07 3.67 15.11
C LYS A 235 27.73 4.07 15.76
N ARG A 236 27.64 5.31 16.23
CA ARG A 236 26.40 5.94 16.71
C ARG A 236 26.26 7.28 15.99
N PRO A 237 25.28 7.46 15.09
CA PRO A 237 25.06 8.76 14.47
C PRO A 237 24.68 9.78 15.55
N MET A 238 25.00 11.05 15.32
CA MET A 238 24.67 12.13 16.27
C MET A 238 23.16 12.34 16.40
N VAL A 239 22.40 11.98 15.36
CA VAL A 239 20.94 12.05 15.32
C VAL A 239 20.36 10.74 14.77
N ASP A 240 19.32 10.22 15.43
CA ASP A 240 18.60 9.01 15.02
C ASP A 240 17.14 9.36 14.71
N LEU A 241 16.96 10.19 13.69
CA LEU A 241 15.68 10.71 13.22
C LEU A 241 15.55 10.54 11.70
N PRO A 242 14.33 10.52 11.14
CA PRO A 242 14.14 10.38 9.70
C PRO A 242 14.97 11.39 8.90
N PHE A 243 15.81 10.91 7.98
CA PHE A 243 16.77 11.73 7.24
C PHE A 243 16.14 12.97 6.60
N LYS A 244 14.96 12.82 5.98
CA LYS A 244 14.24 13.92 5.32
C LYS A 244 13.78 15.01 6.30
N MET A 245 13.45 14.65 7.54
CA MET A 245 13.08 15.62 8.58
C MET A 245 14.30 16.46 8.96
N VAL A 246 15.43 15.80 9.23
CA VAL A 246 16.69 16.45 9.58
C VAL A 246 17.19 17.33 8.43
N GLU A 247 17.17 16.84 7.18
CA GLU A 247 17.58 17.59 5.99
C GLU A 247 16.71 18.83 5.78
N LYS A 248 15.38 18.70 5.89
CA LYS A 248 14.45 19.83 5.82
C LYS A 248 14.79 20.88 6.88
N LEU A 249 15.02 20.45 8.12
CA LEU A 249 15.32 21.34 9.24
C LEU A 249 16.63 22.10 9.01
N VAL A 250 17.73 21.38 8.81
CA VAL A 250 19.07 21.97 8.64
C VAL A 250 19.09 22.88 7.41
N ARG A 251 18.49 22.46 6.29
CA ARG A 251 18.35 23.30 5.09
C ARG A 251 17.62 24.60 5.40
N THR A 252 16.49 24.52 6.08
CA THR A 252 15.64 25.69 6.37
C THR A 252 16.35 26.69 7.28
N ILE A 253 17.11 26.21 8.26
CA ILE A 253 17.94 27.08 9.12
C ILE A 253 19.07 27.74 8.32
N PHE A 254 19.76 27.00 7.45
CA PHE A 254 20.85 27.55 6.64
C PHE A 254 20.41 28.41 5.44
N ASN A 255 19.13 28.39 5.04
CA ASN A 255 18.60 29.27 3.98
C ASN A 255 18.89 30.75 4.25
N MET A 256 18.96 31.15 5.52
CA MET A 256 19.31 32.50 5.95
C MET A 256 20.60 32.54 6.77
N ARG A 257 21.70 31.99 6.21
CA ARG A 257 23.01 31.89 6.90
C ARG A 257 23.47 33.18 7.60
N GLN A 258 23.18 34.35 7.03
CA GLN A 258 23.61 35.65 7.55
C GLN A 258 22.62 36.31 8.52
N LYS A 259 21.49 35.67 8.84
CA LYS A 259 20.52 36.13 9.85
C LYS A 259 20.63 35.24 11.09
N TYR A 260 19.94 35.61 12.17
CA TYR A 260 19.81 34.74 13.34
C TYR A 260 19.03 33.47 12.98
N ALA A 261 19.44 32.33 13.54
CA ALA A 261 18.93 31.01 13.20
C ALA A 261 17.41 30.91 13.39
N ILE A 262 16.86 31.66 14.35
CA ILE A 262 15.43 31.74 14.63
C ILE A 262 14.60 32.17 13.42
N ARG A 263 15.12 33.06 12.57
CA ARG A 263 14.44 33.53 11.35
C ARG A 263 14.35 32.44 10.28
N GLY A 264 15.35 31.56 10.22
CA GLY A 264 15.29 30.37 9.36
C GLY A 264 14.32 29.35 9.94
N ALA A 265 14.50 29.01 11.21
CA ALA A 265 13.68 28.02 11.91
C ALA A 265 12.18 28.34 11.91
N SER A 266 11.78 29.62 11.93
CA SER A 266 10.36 29.99 11.89
C SER A 266 9.64 29.57 10.62
N ARG A 267 10.36 29.36 9.52
CA ARG A 267 9.78 28.83 8.28
C ARG A 267 9.47 27.33 8.33
N LEU A 268 9.78 26.66 9.44
CA LEU A 268 9.39 25.26 9.67
C LEU A 268 7.92 25.11 10.08
N PHE A 269 7.29 26.19 10.51
CA PHE A 269 5.94 26.20 11.10
C PHE A 269 4.94 26.98 10.24
N PRO A 270 3.63 26.64 10.33
CA PRO A 270 2.55 27.41 9.70
C PRO A 270 2.59 28.87 10.09
N GLU A 271 2.02 29.75 9.25
CA GLU A 271 2.03 31.19 9.51
C GLU A 271 1.27 31.59 10.79
N GLU A 272 0.17 30.90 11.07
CA GLU A 272 -0.74 31.15 12.19
C GLU A 272 -0.05 30.93 13.56
N ASP A 273 0.77 29.89 13.67
CA ASP A 273 1.43 29.50 14.92
C ASP A 273 2.94 29.78 14.94
N ARG A 274 3.43 30.50 13.92
CA ARG A 274 4.85 30.66 13.61
C ARG A 274 5.64 31.12 14.83
N ASP A 275 5.23 32.22 15.45
CA ASP A 275 6.00 32.84 16.52
C ASP A 275 6.00 31.99 17.79
N ILE A 276 4.87 31.38 18.14
CA ILE A 276 4.69 30.54 19.33
C ILE A 276 5.53 29.27 19.21
N LEU A 277 5.40 28.53 18.10
CA LEU A 277 6.13 27.27 17.91
C LEU A 277 7.62 27.50 17.72
N THR A 278 8.02 28.62 17.10
CA THR A 278 9.43 28.98 16.98
C THR A 278 10.06 29.28 18.34
N ALA A 279 9.38 30.05 19.19
CA ALA A 279 9.83 30.32 20.55
C ALA A 279 9.91 29.02 21.37
N LYS A 280 8.89 28.15 21.26
CA LYS A 280 8.88 26.83 21.89
C LYS A 280 10.07 25.97 21.43
N LEU A 281 10.36 25.94 20.13
CA LEU A 281 11.50 25.19 19.56
C LEU A 281 12.83 25.64 20.17
N PHE A 282 13.09 26.95 20.21
CA PHE A 282 14.33 27.50 20.75
C PHE A 282 14.46 27.29 22.26
N LYS A 283 13.35 27.38 22.99
CA LYS A 283 13.31 27.07 24.42
C LYS A 283 13.60 25.59 24.69
N LEU A 284 12.95 24.69 23.97
CA LEU A 284 13.14 23.24 24.11
C LEU A 284 14.55 22.81 23.71
N ALA A 285 15.13 23.45 22.69
CA ALA A 285 16.49 23.17 22.24
C ALA A 285 17.57 23.88 23.08
N ASP A 286 17.18 24.71 24.06
CA ASP A 286 18.07 25.54 24.86
C ASP A 286 19.05 26.36 24.01
N LEU A 287 18.48 27.31 23.24
CA LEU A 287 19.23 28.14 22.28
C LEU A 287 18.97 29.63 22.44
N SER A 288 20.02 30.42 22.23
CA SER A 288 19.92 31.87 22.13
C SER A 288 19.25 32.31 20.82
N TYR A 289 18.39 33.33 20.92
CA TYR A 289 17.74 33.97 19.78
C TYR A 289 18.70 34.76 18.87
N THR A 290 19.93 35.02 19.31
CA THR A 290 20.94 35.79 18.57
C THR A 290 22.02 34.92 17.92
N THR A 291 21.96 33.59 18.05
CA THR A 291 22.92 32.69 17.41
C THR A 291 22.66 32.60 15.90
N ARG A 292 23.70 32.70 15.07
CA ARG A 292 23.61 32.54 13.61
C ARG A 292 23.79 31.08 13.21
N PRO A 293 23.21 30.61 12.08
CA PRO A 293 23.29 29.21 11.65
C PRO A 293 24.70 28.60 11.63
N PHE A 294 25.70 29.37 11.19
CA PHE A 294 27.08 28.88 11.09
C PHE A 294 27.80 28.80 12.45
N GLN A 295 27.26 29.41 13.51
CA GLN A 295 27.81 29.35 14.86
C GLN A 295 27.28 28.14 15.65
N LEU A 296 26.16 27.55 15.21
CA LEU A 296 25.54 26.42 15.88
C LEU A 296 26.43 25.17 15.85
N THR A 297 26.61 24.54 17.01
CA THR A 297 27.32 23.26 17.14
C THR A 297 26.49 22.08 16.62
N ASN A 298 27.12 20.92 16.43
CA ASN A 298 26.38 19.72 16.04
C ASN A 298 25.42 19.29 17.16
N GLU A 299 25.83 19.38 18.42
CA GLU A 299 24.99 19.07 19.58
C GLU A 299 23.77 19.98 19.66
N GLU A 300 23.94 21.28 19.38
CA GLU A 300 22.84 22.22 19.27
C GLU A 300 21.87 21.82 18.16
N PHE A 301 22.35 21.50 16.96
CA PHE A 301 21.48 21.00 15.89
C PHE A 301 20.77 19.69 16.26
N VAL A 302 21.42 18.78 17.00
CA VAL A 302 20.78 17.56 17.51
C VAL A 302 19.60 17.93 18.42
N ARG A 303 19.79 18.84 19.39
CA ARG A 303 18.70 19.32 20.25
C ARG A 303 17.57 19.97 19.45
N ILE A 304 17.88 20.78 18.44
CA ILE A 304 16.86 21.35 17.54
C ILE A 304 16.06 20.26 16.82
N CYS A 305 16.72 19.21 16.32
CA CYS A 305 16.04 18.14 15.61
C CYS A 305 15.05 17.38 16.50
N TYR A 306 15.44 17.05 17.73
CA TYR A 306 14.54 16.38 18.68
C TYR A 306 13.43 17.31 19.19
N ALA A 307 13.73 18.59 19.45
CA ALA A 307 12.71 19.58 19.81
C ALA A 307 11.70 19.79 18.68
N TYR A 308 12.15 19.81 17.42
CA TYR A 308 11.26 19.90 16.27
C TYR A 308 10.40 18.65 16.11
N LYS A 309 10.96 17.45 16.29
CA LYS A 309 10.19 16.20 16.32
C LYS A 309 9.08 16.28 17.38
N LEU A 310 9.40 16.67 18.60
CA LEU A 310 8.42 16.78 19.69
C LEU A 310 7.29 17.75 19.32
N ILE A 311 7.63 18.92 18.78
CA ILE A 311 6.63 19.90 18.33
C ILE A 311 5.78 19.34 17.20
N CYS A 312 6.36 18.60 16.25
CA CYS A 312 5.62 17.93 15.19
C CYS A 312 4.75 16.78 15.71
N GLU A 313 5.15 16.06 16.76
CA GLU A 313 4.31 15.02 17.36
C GLU A 313 3.12 15.64 18.11
N GLU A 314 3.32 16.78 18.78
CA GLU A 314 2.24 17.57 19.38
C GLU A 314 1.37 18.28 18.34
N ASN A 315 1.92 18.56 17.15
CA ASN A 315 1.28 19.30 16.06
C ASN A 315 1.59 18.63 14.70
N PRO A 316 0.96 17.48 14.38
CA PRO A 316 1.33 16.62 13.24
C PRO A 316 1.16 17.22 11.83
N GLY A 317 0.84 18.52 11.71
CA GLY A 317 0.82 19.21 10.42
C GLY A 317 -0.34 18.78 9.52
N GLY A 318 -1.46 18.39 10.12
CA GLY A 318 -2.74 18.13 9.46
C GLY A 318 -3.87 18.80 10.25
N PRO A 319 -5.08 18.93 9.66
CA PRO A 319 -6.21 19.51 10.36
C PRO A 319 -6.56 18.71 11.61
N THR A 320 -6.82 19.38 12.72
CA THR A 320 -7.32 18.75 13.96
C THR A 320 -8.68 18.08 13.72
N ILE A 321 -9.11 17.18 14.61
CA ILE A 321 -10.44 16.55 14.53
C ILE A 321 -11.55 17.61 14.45
N ASP A 322 -11.43 18.69 15.21
CA ASP A 322 -12.41 19.78 15.20
C ASP A 322 -12.43 20.54 13.88
N GLN A 323 -11.25 20.79 13.29
CA GLN A 323 -11.15 21.39 11.96
C GLN A 323 -11.77 20.48 10.90
N LEU A 324 -11.48 19.17 10.92
CA LEU A 324 -12.09 18.18 10.04
C LEU A 324 -13.62 18.13 10.21
N ALA A 325 -14.12 18.17 11.44
CA ALA A 325 -15.55 18.19 11.73
C ALA A 325 -16.22 19.46 11.20
N LYS A 326 -15.58 20.62 11.36
CA LYS A 326 -16.06 21.90 10.83
C LYS A 326 -16.13 21.88 9.30
N ILE A 327 -15.06 21.45 8.63
CA ILE A 327 -15.04 21.32 7.17
C ILE A 327 -16.13 20.36 6.70
N ARG A 328 -16.27 19.20 7.33
CA ARG A 328 -17.33 18.23 7.00
C ARG A 328 -18.71 18.85 7.11
N LYS A 329 -19.02 19.52 8.22
CA LYS A 329 -20.33 20.14 8.46
C LYS A 329 -20.66 21.23 7.42
N THR A 330 -19.65 21.90 6.88
CA THR A 330 -19.83 23.09 6.03
C THR A 330 -19.66 22.81 4.52
N HIS A 331 -18.87 21.79 4.14
CA HIS A 331 -18.46 21.56 2.75
C HIS A 331 -18.82 20.16 2.22
N LEU A 332 -19.21 19.22 3.09
CA LEU A 332 -19.63 17.88 2.65
C LEU A 332 -21.15 17.73 2.77
N ASN A 333 -21.69 16.74 2.06
CA ASN A 333 -23.14 16.50 2.07
C ASN A 333 -23.60 16.20 3.52
N PRO A 334 -24.78 16.70 3.93
CA PRO A 334 -25.28 16.54 5.31
C PRO A 334 -25.78 15.13 5.63
N ALA A 335 -26.03 14.28 4.63
CA ALA A 335 -26.42 12.89 4.79
C ALA A 335 -25.22 11.96 5.11
N LEU A 336 -23.98 12.43 4.94
CA LEU A 336 -22.79 11.68 5.30
C LEU A 336 -22.69 11.60 6.83
N THR A 337 -22.93 10.42 7.38
CA THR A 337 -22.72 10.12 8.81
C THR A 337 -21.33 9.56 9.05
N THR A 338 -20.80 9.77 10.26
CA THR A 338 -19.57 9.12 10.71
C THR A 338 -19.92 7.95 11.60
N TYR A 339 -19.06 6.94 11.60
CA TYR A 339 -19.12 5.90 12.61
C TYR A 339 -18.49 6.40 13.90
N TYR A 340 -19.05 5.91 14.99
CA TYR A 340 -18.71 6.24 16.36
C TYR A 340 -19.02 7.68 16.81
N SER A 341 -19.26 7.84 18.11
CA SER A 341 -19.54 9.11 18.78
C SER A 341 -18.34 10.05 18.77
N LYS A 342 -17.13 9.50 18.93
CA LYS A 342 -15.85 10.16 18.66
C LYS A 342 -15.34 9.65 17.30
N PRO A 343 -15.46 10.46 16.23
CA PRO A 343 -15.06 10.04 14.90
C PRO A 343 -13.56 9.73 14.85
N LEU A 344 -13.20 8.67 14.11
CA LEU A 344 -11.80 8.34 13.84
C LEU A 344 -11.31 9.12 12.62
N ALA A 345 -10.27 9.93 12.82
CA ALA A 345 -9.53 10.54 11.73
C ALA A 345 -8.34 9.63 11.36
N LEU A 346 -8.51 8.82 10.33
CA LEU A 346 -7.51 7.85 9.86
C LEU A 346 -6.61 8.49 8.81
N HIS A 347 -5.28 8.30 8.91
CA HIS A 347 -4.31 8.87 7.96
C HIS A 347 -3.44 7.82 7.26
N GLN A 348 -3.38 6.60 7.77
CA GLN A 348 -2.54 5.54 7.21
C GLN A 348 -3.20 4.17 7.38
N GLY A 349 -2.93 3.28 6.43
CA GLY A 349 -3.26 1.86 6.53
C GLY A 349 -2.10 0.99 6.06
N HIS A 350 -1.99 -0.22 6.62
CA HIS A 350 -1.02 -1.24 6.21
C HIS A 350 -1.57 -2.63 6.52
N LYS A 351 -1.74 -3.48 5.49
CA LYS A 351 -2.36 -4.81 5.63
C LYS A 351 -3.74 -4.72 6.31
N GLN A 352 -3.94 -5.35 7.46
CA GLN A 352 -5.17 -5.30 8.25
C GLN A 352 -5.25 -4.12 9.24
N TRP A 353 -4.24 -3.26 9.27
CA TRP A 353 -4.10 -2.21 10.28
C TRP A 353 -4.45 -0.83 9.72
N LEU A 354 -5.10 -0.02 10.54
CA LEU A 354 -5.37 1.40 10.32
C LEU A 354 -4.73 2.24 11.44
N PHE A 355 -4.31 3.46 11.11
CA PHE A 355 -3.66 4.39 12.04
C PHE A 355 -4.38 5.73 12.02
N ASP A 356 -4.75 6.23 13.21
CA ASP A 356 -5.34 7.56 13.37
C ASP A 356 -4.28 8.67 13.39
N ILE A 357 -4.71 9.92 13.23
CA ILE A 357 -3.81 11.09 13.22
C ILE A 357 -2.98 11.28 14.51
N ASN A 358 -3.31 10.54 15.59
CA ASN A 358 -2.58 10.54 16.85
C ASN A 358 -1.60 9.35 16.95
N GLY A 359 -1.47 8.55 15.89
CA GLY A 359 -0.61 7.36 15.84
C GLY A 359 -1.20 6.10 16.48
N ASN A 360 -2.46 6.11 16.93
CA ASN A 360 -3.10 4.91 17.47
C ASN A 360 -3.35 3.91 16.34
N ARG A 361 -2.96 2.65 16.56
CA ARG A 361 -3.18 1.53 15.64
C ARG A 361 -4.49 0.82 15.97
N TYR A 362 -5.27 0.48 14.95
CA TYR A 362 -6.54 -0.23 15.04
C TYR A 362 -6.55 -1.47 14.14
N LEU A 363 -7.04 -2.60 14.66
CA LEU A 363 -7.33 -3.77 13.83
C LEU A 363 -8.61 -3.51 13.02
N ASP A 364 -8.52 -3.57 11.70
CA ASP A 364 -9.63 -3.32 10.80
C ASP A 364 -10.38 -4.61 10.46
N MET A 365 -11.43 -4.89 11.23
CA MET A 365 -12.36 -5.99 10.98
C MET A 365 -13.54 -5.61 10.08
N PHE A 366 -13.48 -4.47 9.38
CA PHE A 366 -14.55 -4.00 8.50
C PHE A 366 -14.10 -3.61 7.08
N ALA A 367 -12.81 -3.40 6.86
CA ALA A 367 -12.18 -3.22 5.55
C ALA A 367 -12.77 -2.10 4.69
N GLY A 368 -13.13 -0.96 5.29
CA GLY A 368 -13.81 0.13 4.57
C GLY A 368 -15.12 -0.32 3.93
N ILE A 369 -15.97 -1.03 4.70
CA ILE A 369 -17.23 -1.63 4.24
C ILE A 369 -16.97 -2.75 3.23
N CYS A 370 -16.14 -3.73 3.59
CA CYS A 370 -15.80 -4.91 2.78
C CYS A 370 -15.15 -4.56 1.42
N THR A 371 -14.45 -3.43 1.35
CA THR A 371 -13.84 -2.91 0.12
C THR A 371 -12.37 -3.30 0.01
N VAL A 372 -11.61 -3.16 1.09
CA VAL A 372 -10.18 -3.49 1.14
C VAL A 372 -10.02 -4.99 1.37
N SER A 373 -9.98 -5.78 0.30
CA SER A 373 -9.94 -7.23 0.37
C SER A 373 -8.54 -7.82 0.54
N VAL A 374 -7.51 -7.30 -0.12
CA VAL A 374 -6.14 -7.85 -0.06
C VAL A 374 -5.20 -7.07 0.88
N GLY A 375 -5.76 -6.16 1.67
CA GLY A 375 -5.03 -5.37 2.66
C GLY A 375 -4.76 -3.93 2.22
N HIS A 376 -4.64 -3.04 3.21
CA HIS A 376 -4.37 -1.62 3.04
C HIS A 376 -2.97 -1.40 2.45
N CYS A 377 -2.90 -0.50 1.46
CA CYS A 377 -1.64 -0.08 0.82
C CYS A 377 -0.76 -1.25 0.36
N HIS A 378 -1.36 -2.28 -0.25
CA HIS A 378 -0.63 -3.45 -0.73
C HIS A 378 0.44 -3.06 -1.78
N PRO A 379 1.73 -3.43 -1.59
CA PRO A 379 2.83 -2.94 -2.44
C PRO A 379 2.63 -3.26 -3.92
N ARG A 380 2.15 -4.47 -4.26
CA ARG A 380 1.86 -4.86 -5.64
C ARG A 380 0.74 -4.03 -6.30
N ILE A 381 -0.23 -3.54 -5.53
CA ILE A 381 -1.27 -2.65 -6.05
C ILE A 381 -0.69 -1.25 -6.27
N THR A 382 0.05 -0.73 -5.29
CA THR A 382 0.73 0.58 -5.42
C THR A 382 1.65 0.61 -6.63
N GLU A 383 2.40 -0.46 -6.86
CA GLU A 383 3.26 -0.62 -8.03
C GLU A 383 2.44 -0.64 -9.33
N ALA A 384 1.41 -1.48 -9.42
CA ALA A 384 0.56 -1.58 -10.61
C ALA A 384 -0.07 -0.24 -11.00
N VAL A 385 -0.55 0.53 -10.01
CA VAL A 385 -1.11 1.87 -10.21
C VAL A 385 -0.04 2.84 -10.69
N THR A 386 1.12 2.84 -10.04
CA THR A 386 2.22 3.78 -10.35
C THR A 386 2.73 3.54 -11.77
N GLN A 387 3.01 2.28 -12.14
CA GLN A 387 3.48 1.93 -13.48
C GLN A 387 2.44 2.28 -14.55
N GLN A 388 1.17 1.95 -14.31
CA GLN A 388 0.11 2.27 -15.27
C GLN A 388 -0.09 3.78 -15.42
N MET A 389 -0.04 4.55 -14.34
CA MET A 389 -0.15 6.02 -14.37
C MET A 389 1.01 6.68 -15.13
N GLN A 390 2.22 6.12 -15.03
CA GLN A 390 3.39 6.60 -15.78
C GLN A 390 3.31 6.28 -17.29
N THR A 391 2.47 5.32 -17.68
CA THR A 391 2.33 4.87 -19.07
C THR A 391 1.10 5.48 -19.73
N LEU A 392 -0.08 5.23 -19.17
CA LEU A 392 -1.37 5.72 -19.67
C LEU A 392 -2.39 5.73 -18.51
N GLY A 393 -2.67 6.92 -17.98
CA GLY A 393 -3.57 7.07 -16.84
C GLY A 393 -5.05 6.88 -17.20
N HIS A 394 -5.51 7.47 -18.30
CA HIS A 394 -6.88 7.32 -18.75
C HIS A 394 -6.97 7.31 -20.28
N VAL A 395 -7.75 6.35 -20.78
CA VAL A 395 -8.38 6.39 -22.09
C VAL A 395 -9.72 5.68 -21.94
N SER A 396 -10.74 6.13 -22.65
CA SER A 396 -12.04 5.48 -22.62
C SER A 396 -12.05 4.21 -23.49
N ASN A 397 -12.97 3.29 -23.19
CA ASN A 397 -13.07 1.98 -23.85
C ASN A 397 -13.50 2.03 -25.33
N VAL A 398 -13.80 3.22 -25.87
CA VAL A 398 -13.94 3.46 -27.32
C VAL A 398 -12.61 3.31 -28.07
N TYR A 399 -11.47 3.41 -27.37
CA TYR A 399 -10.16 3.12 -27.91
C TYR A 399 -9.61 1.81 -27.33
N TYR A 400 -8.82 1.09 -28.12
CA TYR A 400 -8.16 -0.10 -27.61
C TYR A 400 -7.03 0.23 -26.64
N HIS A 401 -7.02 -0.49 -25.52
CA HIS A 401 -5.86 -0.62 -24.65
C HIS A 401 -5.79 -2.07 -24.13
N SER A 402 -4.59 -2.61 -23.94
CA SER A 402 -4.43 -4.04 -23.62
C SER A 402 -5.03 -4.43 -22.26
N LYS A 403 -4.99 -3.52 -21.28
CA LYS A 403 -5.41 -3.82 -19.90
C LYS A 403 -6.87 -4.21 -19.73
N ILE A 404 -7.81 -3.60 -20.48
CA ILE A 404 -9.22 -4.01 -20.41
C ILE A 404 -9.40 -5.44 -20.97
N HIS A 405 -8.72 -5.78 -22.06
CA HIS A 405 -8.80 -7.11 -22.67
C HIS A 405 -8.18 -8.19 -21.77
N GLU A 406 -7.00 -7.92 -21.22
CA GLU A 406 -6.33 -8.80 -20.26
C GLU A 406 -7.22 -9.04 -19.04
N TYR A 407 -7.75 -7.96 -18.44
CA TYR A 407 -8.56 -8.07 -17.24
C TYR A 407 -9.90 -8.75 -17.49
N SER A 408 -10.62 -8.40 -18.57
CA SER A 408 -11.86 -9.06 -18.97
C SER A 408 -11.69 -10.56 -19.10
N LYS A 409 -10.62 -11.01 -19.78
CA LYS A 409 -10.37 -12.43 -19.96
C LYS A 409 -10.10 -13.11 -18.62
N ARG A 410 -9.20 -12.55 -17.81
CA ARG A 410 -8.82 -13.13 -16.52
C ARG A 410 -9.99 -13.18 -15.53
N LEU A 411 -10.86 -12.18 -15.55
CA LEU A 411 -12.06 -12.15 -14.71
C LEU A 411 -13.12 -13.15 -15.21
N ALA A 412 -13.32 -13.26 -16.53
CA ALA A 412 -14.20 -14.27 -17.10
C ALA A 412 -13.72 -15.71 -16.78
N ASP A 413 -12.41 -15.95 -16.77
CA ASP A 413 -11.83 -17.26 -16.44
C ASP A 413 -12.11 -17.70 -14.99
N THR A 414 -12.53 -16.80 -14.08
CA THR A 414 -12.93 -17.17 -12.71
C THR A 414 -14.42 -17.47 -12.58
N LEU A 415 -15.23 -17.25 -13.61
CA LEU A 415 -16.68 -17.45 -13.61
C LEU A 415 -17.04 -18.79 -14.28
N PRO A 416 -18.11 -19.47 -13.84
CA PRO A 416 -18.53 -20.74 -14.43
C PRO A 416 -19.29 -20.56 -15.76
N ALA A 417 -19.34 -21.65 -16.53
CA ALA A 417 -20.14 -21.80 -17.74
C ALA A 417 -19.90 -20.70 -18.79
N ASN A 418 -20.97 -20.08 -19.31
CA ASN A 418 -20.92 -19.13 -20.42
C ASN A 418 -20.92 -17.66 -19.95
N LEU A 419 -20.64 -17.37 -18.67
CA LEU A 419 -20.56 -16.03 -18.09
C LEU A 419 -19.26 -15.31 -18.51
N LYS A 420 -19.12 -15.02 -19.80
CA LYS A 420 -17.86 -14.54 -20.41
C LYS A 420 -17.91 -13.11 -20.96
N CYS A 421 -19.07 -12.46 -20.95
CA CYS A 421 -19.20 -11.07 -21.37
C CYS A 421 -19.12 -10.16 -20.15
N ILE A 422 -18.03 -9.38 -20.06
CA ILE A 422 -17.73 -8.50 -18.94
C ILE A 422 -17.94 -7.04 -19.35
N TYR A 423 -18.76 -6.33 -18.56
CA TYR A 423 -18.98 -4.89 -18.67
C TYR A 423 -18.41 -4.21 -17.44
N PHE A 424 -17.56 -3.20 -17.62
CA PHE A 424 -16.97 -2.47 -16.49
C PHE A 424 -17.70 -1.16 -16.21
N VAL A 425 -17.89 -0.91 -14.93
CA VAL A 425 -18.47 0.31 -14.35
C VAL A 425 -17.68 0.69 -13.09
N ASN A 426 -18.10 1.71 -12.34
CA ASN A 426 -17.28 2.31 -11.28
C ASN A 426 -17.77 1.98 -9.87
N SER A 427 -19.01 1.52 -9.72
CA SER A 427 -19.59 1.17 -8.42
C SER A 427 -20.56 0.00 -8.51
N GLY A 428 -20.82 -0.64 -7.36
CA GLY A 428 -21.84 -1.70 -7.28
C GLY A 428 -23.25 -1.20 -7.62
N SER A 429 -23.56 0.08 -7.35
CA SER A 429 -24.85 0.64 -7.76
C SER A 429 -24.94 0.75 -9.29
N GLU A 430 -23.88 1.18 -9.98
CA GLU A 430 -23.85 1.20 -11.45
C GLU A 430 -23.92 -0.22 -12.03
N ALA A 431 -23.28 -1.21 -11.38
CA ALA A 431 -23.33 -2.60 -11.83
C ALA A 431 -24.74 -3.17 -11.74
N ASN A 432 -25.43 -2.95 -10.61
CA ASN A 432 -26.82 -3.37 -10.46
C ASN A 432 -27.78 -2.61 -11.37
N ASP A 433 -27.52 -1.33 -11.66
CA ASP A 433 -28.34 -0.55 -12.60
C ASP A 433 -28.19 -1.05 -14.05
N LEU A 434 -26.95 -1.34 -14.47
CA LEU A 434 -26.68 -1.94 -15.78
C LEU A 434 -27.28 -3.34 -15.91
N ALA A 435 -27.15 -4.18 -14.88
CA ALA A 435 -27.77 -5.50 -14.87
C ALA A 435 -29.30 -5.42 -14.93
N LEU A 436 -29.91 -4.43 -14.26
CA LEU A 436 -31.36 -4.15 -14.36
C LEU A 436 -31.78 -3.82 -15.79
N LEU A 437 -31.02 -2.95 -16.46
CA LEU A 437 -31.23 -2.62 -17.87
C LEU A 437 -31.11 -3.86 -18.75
N MET A 438 -30.04 -4.66 -18.59
CA MET A 438 -29.80 -5.89 -19.36
C MET A 438 -30.96 -6.88 -19.19
N ALA A 439 -31.42 -7.11 -17.95
CA ALA A 439 -32.48 -8.07 -17.67
C ALA A 439 -33.79 -7.70 -18.38
N ARG A 440 -34.20 -6.43 -18.30
CA ARG A 440 -35.41 -5.95 -18.98
C ARG A 440 -35.25 -5.93 -20.50
N ALA A 441 -34.11 -5.47 -21.00
CA ALA A 441 -33.84 -5.38 -22.43
C ALA A 441 -33.78 -6.76 -23.12
N TYR A 442 -33.25 -7.77 -22.44
CA TYR A 442 -33.18 -9.14 -22.93
C TYR A 442 -34.53 -9.85 -22.84
N THR A 443 -35.17 -9.84 -21.67
CA THR A 443 -36.41 -10.61 -21.46
C THR A 443 -37.64 -9.96 -22.11
N GLY A 444 -37.61 -8.65 -22.34
CA GLY A 444 -38.79 -7.87 -22.73
C GLY A 444 -39.84 -7.73 -21.60
N LYS A 445 -39.52 -8.22 -20.40
CA LYS A 445 -40.39 -8.20 -19.22
C LYS A 445 -40.00 -7.05 -18.30
N PHE A 446 -40.90 -6.66 -17.41
CA PHE A 446 -40.74 -5.45 -16.60
C PHE A 446 -40.49 -5.73 -15.11
N ASP A 447 -41.15 -6.75 -14.54
CA ASP A 447 -41.20 -6.96 -13.10
C ASP A 447 -39.94 -7.59 -12.53
N ILE A 448 -39.45 -7.01 -11.43
CA ILE A 448 -38.26 -7.44 -10.70
C ILE A 448 -38.65 -7.86 -9.29
N VAL A 449 -38.12 -8.99 -8.83
CA VAL A 449 -38.32 -9.45 -7.44
C VAL A 449 -36.98 -9.45 -6.70
N SER A 450 -37.01 -9.00 -5.46
CA SER A 450 -35.83 -8.98 -4.55
C SER A 450 -36.25 -9.34 -3.13
N LEU A 451 -35.29 -9.69 -2.29
CA LEU A 451 -35.54 -10.09 -0.90
C LEU A 451 -35.77 -8.88 0.01
N ASN A 452 -36.62 -9.04 1.04
CA ASN A 452 -36.64 -8.11 2.16
C ASN A 452 -35.26 -8.06 2.85
N ASN A 453 -34.94 -6.94 3.51
CA ASN A 453 -33.65 -6.69 4.18
C ASN A 453 -32.42 -6.59 3.25
N SER A 454 -32.60 -6.67 1.93
CA SER A 454 -31.52 -6.56 0.95
C SER A 454 -30.97 -5.13 0.80
N TYR A 455 -29.73 -5.03 0.31
CA TYR A 455 -29.14 -3.78 -0.16
C TYR A 455 -28.40 -4.00 -1.48
N HIS A 456 -28.86 -3.33 -2.53
CA HIS A 456 -28.26 -3.44 -3.88
C HIS A 456 -27.65 -2.13 -4.38
N GLY A 457 -27.80 -1.05 -3.62
CA GLY A 457 -27.30 0.28 -4.00
C GLY A 457 -28.36 1.37 -3.87
N MET A 458 -28.01 2.56 -4.36
CA MET A 458 -28.74 3.80 -4.08
C MET A 458 -28.95 4.70 -5.30
N THR A 459 -28.75 4.21 -6.53
CA THR A 459 -29.28 4.92 -7.71
C THR A 459 -30.81 4.87 -7.66
N TYR A 460 -31.47 5.80 -8.34
CA TYR A 460 -32.92 5.97 -8.25
C TYR A 460 -33.71 4.68 -8.56
N GLN A 461 -33.31 3.92 -9.58
CA GLN A 461 -33.94 2.63 -9.92
C GLN A 461 -33.50 1.49 -8.98
N VAL A 462 -32.21 1.39 -8.67
CA VAL A 462 -31.68 0.32 -7.80
C VAL A 462 -32.19 0.42 -6.36
N MET A 463 -32.51 1.62 -5.89
CA MET A 463 -33.19 1.82 -4.60
C MET A 463 -34.55 1.11 -4.55
N GLY A 464 -35.20 0.92 -5.70
CA GLY A 464 -36.39 0.10 -5.86
C GLY A 464 -36.15 -1.37 -5.50
N MET A 465 -34.92 -1.89 -5.66
CA MET A 465 -34.49 -3.25 -5.27
C MET A 465 -33.98 -3.33 -3.82
N THR A 466 -33.43 -2.25 -3.27
CA THR A 466 -33.05 -2.19 -1.84
C THR A 466 -34.29 -2.26 -0.93
N SER A 467 -34.28 -3.18 0.04
CA SER A 467 -35.38 -3.44 0.96
C SER A 467 -34.97 -3.34 2.44
N ASN A 468 -33.97 -2.52 2.71
CA ASN A 468 -33.60 -2.06 4.04
C ASN A 468 -34.00 -0.57 4.18
N ASN A 469 -34.90 -0.27 5.12
CA ASN A 469 -35.55 1.05 5.23
C ASN A 469 -34.58 2.20 5.53
N TYR A 470 -33.44 1.93 6.15
CA TYR A 470 -32.41 2.93 6.46
C TYR A 470 -31.83 3.58 5.19
N TYR A 471 -31.93 2.90 4.05
CA TYR A 471 -31.41 3.35 2.76
C TYR A 471 -32.51 3.75 1.77
N LYS A 472 -33.73 4.00 2.24
CA LYS A 472 -34.86 4.44 1.41
C LYS A 472 -35.22 5.88 1.73
N TYR A 473 -35.50 6.64 0.68
CA TYR A 473 -36.05 7.99 0.79
C TYR A 473 -37.56 7.96 0.55
N PRO A 474 -38.32 8.92 1.10
CA PRO A 474 -39.76 9.04 0.87
C PRO A 474 -40.06 9.62 -0.52
N VAL A 475 -39.55 8.96 -1.56
CA VAL A 475 -39.76 9.28 -2.98
C VAL A 475 -40.35 8.07 -3.68
N PRO A 476 -41.14 8.24 -4.75
CA PRO A 476 -41.66 7.11 -5.51
C PRO A 476 -40.50 6.22 -5.98
N GLY A 477 -40.49 4.96 -5.55
CA GLY A 477 -39.67 3.93 -6.20
C GLY A 477 -40.29 3.64 -7.57
N GLY A 478 -39.46 3.35 -8.58
CA GLY A 478 -39.97 3.03 -9.92
C GLY A 478 -41.03 1.92 -9.90
N ALA A 479 -41.87 1.86 -10.93
CA ALA A 479 -42.81 0.76 -11.08
C ALA A 479 -42.10 -0.58 -11.34
N GLY A 480 -42.77 -1.69 -11.04
CA GLY A 480 -42.29 -3.04 -11.38
C GLY A 480 -41.23 -3.59 -10.43
N PHE A 481 -41.20 -3.16 -9.17
CA PHE A 481 -40.37 -3.76 -8.12
C PHE A 481 -41.24 -4.40 -7.03
N SER A 482 -41.08 -5.71 -6.85
CA SER A 482 -41.77 -6.51 -5.84
C SER A 482 -40.78 -7.10 -4.84
N LYS A 483 -41.25 -7.32 -3.61
CA LYS A 483 -40.45 -7.87 -2.50
C LYS A 483 -40.98 -9.20 -2.01
N THR A 484 -40.10 -10.17 -1.82
CA THR A 484 -40.41 -11.43 -1.13
C THR A 484 -39.80 -11.44 0.27
N MET A 485 -40.21 -12.39 1.11
CA MET A 485 -39.73 -12.47 2.49
C MET A 485 -38.21 -12.62 2.58
N ASN A 486 -37.62 -12.10 3.65
CA ASN A 486 -36.23 -12.40 3.98
C ASN A 486 -36.19 -13.82 4.59
N PRO A 487 -35.49 -14.78 3.96
CA PRO A 487 -35.39 -16.13 4.48
C PRO A 487 -34.27 -16.17 5.51
N ASP A 488 -34.55 -15.60 6.68
CA ASP A 488 -33.63 -15.54 7.82
C ASP A 488 -33.93 -16.70 8.78
N ILE A 489 -32.98 -17.61 8.92
CA ILE A 489 -33.15 -18.79 9.78
C ILE A 489 -33.14 -18.46 11.28
N TYR A 490 -32.56 -17.32 11.69
CA TYR A 490 -32.47 -16.94 13.10
C TYR A 490 -33.67 -16.09 13.49
N SER A 491 -33.90 -14.96 12.83
CA SER A 491 -34.95 -14.00 13.22
C SER A 491 -36.23 -14.11 12.39
N GLY A 492 -36.23 -14.90 11.31
CA GLY A 492 -37.39 -15.09 10.44
C GLY A 492 -38.41 -16.10 10.97
N ILE A 493 -39.54 -16.18 10.26
CA ILE A 493 -40.68 -17.07 10.60
C ILE A 493 -40.23 -18.53 10.71
N TRP A 494 -39.51 -19.04 9.71
CA TRP A 494 -39.05 -20.43 9.66
C TRP A 494 -37.53 -20.52 9.82
N GLY A 495 -37.05 -21.53 10.52
CA GLY A 495 -35.61 -21.70 10.74
C GLY A 495 -35.29 -22.71 11.83
N GLY A 496 -34.01 -23.09 11.92
CA GLY A 496 -33.54 -24.03 12.92
C GLY A 496 -32.09 -24.47 12.73
N ASN A 497 -31.62 -25.25 13.69
CA ASN A 497 -30.24 -25.71 13.89
C ASN A 497 -29.71 -26.67 12.82
N LYS A 498 -30.53 -27.04 11.83
CA LYS A 498 -30.12 -27.84 10.66
C LYS A 498 -30.30 -27.07 9.35
N CYS A 499 -30.78 -25.83 9.41
CA CYS A 499 -31.21 -25.07 8.24
C CYS A 499 -30.09 -24.28 7.58
N ARG A 500 -28.93 -24.06 8.22
CA ARG A 500 -27.83 -23.25 7.65
C ARG A 500 -26.75 -24.13 7.04
N ASP A 501 -26.14 -23.67 5.96
CA ASP A 501 -24.86 -24.18 5.51
C ASP A 501 -23.70 -23.33 6.08
N SER A 502 -23.28 -23.64 7.30
CA SER A 502 -22.21 -22.94 8.02
C SER A 502 -21.68 -23.82 9.16
N PRO A 503 -20.40 -23.67 9.57
CA PRO A 503 -19.86 -24.32 10.77
C PRO A 503 -20.65 -23.98 12.05
N VAL A 504 -21.33 -22.82 12.09
CA VAL A 504 -22.11 -22.36 13.23
C VAL A 504 -23.59 -22.34 12.88
N GLN A 505 -24.37 -23.09 13.65
CA GLN A 505 -25.82 -23.19 13.53
C GLN A 505 -26.52 -22.28 14.55
N THR A 506 -27.77 -21.92 14.27
CA THR A 506 -28.64 -21.26 15.25
C THR A 506 -29.12 -22.27 16.31
N ASP A 507 -29.51 -21.79 17.50
CA ASP A 507 -30.03 -22.64 18.58
C ASP A 507 -31.52 -23.01 18.41
N ARG A 508 -32.18 -22.49 17.37
CA ARG A 508 -33.59 -22.80 17.10
C ARG A 508 -33.78 -24.28 16.78
N THR A 509 -34.82 -24.90 17.30
CA THR A 509 -35.20 -26.26 16.93
C THR A 509 -35.93 -26.29 15.58
N CYS A 510 -35.70 -27.34 14.79
CA CYS A 510 -36.49 -27.59 13.57
C CYS A 510 -36.78 -29.08 13.37
N ASN A 511 -37.84 -29.35 12.61
CA ASN A 511 -38.31 -30.69 12.26
C ASN A 511 -37.76 -31.16 10.90
N CYS A 512 -36.56 -30.71 10.50
CA CYS A 512 -35.98 -31.08 9.21
C CYS A 512 -35.64 -32.59 9.17
N VAL A 513 -36.18 -33.30 8.18
CA VAL A 513 -35.93 -34.72 7.90
C VAL A 513 -35.52 -34.84 6.43
N GLY A 514 -34.24 -35.10 6.15
CA GLY A 514 -33.68 -35.16 4.80
C GLY A 514 -33.52 -33.77 4.15
N GLU A 515 -34.62 -33.02 4.02
CA GLU A 515 -34.66 -31.68 3.43
C GLU A 515 -34.88 -30.58 4.47
N CYS A 516 -34.53 -29.34 4.10
CA CYS A 516 -34.72 -28.17 4.94
C CYS A 516 -36.16 -27.66 4.85
N ALA A 517 -36.99 -27.97 5.86
CA ALA A 517 -38.38 -27.52 5.93
C ALA A 517 -38.53 -25.99 5.82
N ALA A 518 -37.62 -25.23 6.46
CA ALA A 518 -37.64 -23.76 6.35
C ALA A 518 -37.38 -23.28 4.92
N GLY A 519 -36.45 -23.93 4.19
CA GLY A 519 -36.18 -23.60 2.79
C GLY A 519 -37.40 -23.81 1.89
N LEU A 520 -38.13 -24.91 2.10
CA LEU A 520 -39.37 -25.21 1.37
C LEU A 520 -40.47 -24.17 1.64
N GLU A 521 -40.70 -23.80 2.91
CA GLU A 521 -41.74 -22.82 3.26
C GLU A 521 -41.44 -21.43 2.71
N TYR A 522 -40.19 -20.98 2.78
CA TYR A 522 -39.80 -19.72 2.16
C TYR A 522 -39.91 -19.76 0.63
N ALA A 523 -39.57 -20.88 -0.02
CA ALA A 523 -39.72 -21.03 -1.46
C ALA A 523 -41.21 -21.04 -1.88
N LYS A 524 -42.07 -21.67 -1.10
CA LYS A 524 -43.54 -21.61 -1.28
C LYS A 524 -44.06 -20.19 -1.13
N GLN A 525 -43.55 -19.43 -0.16
CA GLN A 525 -43.91 -18.02 -0.01
C GLN A 525 -43.46 -17.18 -1.21
N PHE A 526 -42.27 -17.47 -1.75
CA PHE A 526 -41.80 -16.84 -2.98
C PHE A 526 -42.70 -17.18 -4.18
N GLU A 527 -43.09 -18.45 -4.35
CA GLU A 527 -44.02 -18.85 -5.42
C GLU A 527 -45.39 -18.15 -5.28
N ASN A 528 -45.92 -18.05 -4.05
CA ASN A 528 -47.13 -17.29 -3.78
C ASN A 528 -46.98 -15.81 -4.17
N LYS A 529 -45.85 -15.19 -3.82
CA LYS A 529 -45.54 -13.80 -4.23
C LYS A 529 -45.60 -13.65 -5.75
N LEU A 530 -45.03 -14.60 -6.51
CA LEU A 530 -45.12 -14.58 -7.96
C LEU A 530 -46.56 -14.72 -8.46
N ASN A 531 -47.34 -15.64 -7.89
CA ASN A 531 -48.71 -15.90 -8.32
C ASN A 531 -49.68 -14.75 -8.05
N TYR A 532 -49.48 -13.98 -6.98
CA TYR A 532 -50.40 -12.91 -6.57
C TYR A 532 -49.98 -11.51 -7.00
N ASP A 533 -48.68 -11.25 -7.17
CA ASP A 533 -48.18 -9.90 -7.43
C ASP A 533 -47.58 -9.70 -8.82
N ILE A 534 -47.19 -10.78 -9.50
CA ILE A 534 -46.54 -10.71 -10.81
C ILE A 534 -47.49 -11.25 -11.88
N PRO A 535 -47.66 -10.54 -13.01
CA PRO A 535 -48.42 -11.09 -14.13
C PRO A 535 -47.82 -12.43 -14.59
N LYS A 536 -48.68 -13.36 -15.01
CA LYS A 536 -48.29 -14.73 -15.38
C LYS A 536 -47.12 -14.71 -16.39
N ASN A 537 -46.04 -15.41 -16.04
CA ASN A 537 -44.81 -15.50 -16.83
C ASN A 537 -44.10 -14.16 -17.14
N ASN A 538 -44.33 -13.11 -16.33
CA ASN A 538 -43.85 -11.76 -16.58
C ASN A 538 -42.71 -11.28 -15.68
N ILE A 539 -42.10 -12.17 -14.89
CA ILE A 539 -40.88 -11.83 -14.13
C ILE A 539 -39.69 -11.64 -15.08
N ALA A 540 -39.10 -10.45 -15.07
CA ALA A 540 -37.84 -10.16 -15.78
C ALA A 540 -36.66 -10.79 -15.05
N ALA A 541 -36.55 -10.57 -13.73
CA ALA A 541 -35.47 -11.15 -12.95
C ALA A 541 -35.76 -11.22 -11.45
N PHE A 542 -35.05 -12.13 -10.78
CA PHE A 542 -34.90 -12.18 -9.34
C PHE A 542 -33.47 -11.78 -8.93
N TRP A 543 -33.37 -10.88 -7.95
CA TRP A 543 -32.12 -10.35 -7.41
C TRP A 543 -31.84 -10.90 -6.00
N ALA A 544 -30.65 -11.45 -5.78
CA ALA A 544 -30.20 -11.86 -4.46
C ALA A 544 -28.70 -11.62 -4.25
N GLU A 545 -28.34 -11.13 -3.07
CA GLU A 545 -26.98 -11.26 -2.53
C GLU A 545 -26.76 -12.74 -2.15
N SER A 546 -25.58 -13.32 -2.34
CA SER A 546 -25.36 -14.74 -1.96
C SER A 546 -25.46 -14.96 -0.44
N ILE A 547 -25.05 -13.96 0.33
CA ILE A 547 -25.31 -13.76 1.76
C ILE A 547 -25.62 -12.26 1.92
N GLN A 548 -26.73 -11.89 2.55
CA GLN A 548 -27.06 -10.46 2.69
C GLN A 548 -26.00 -9.74 3.51
N GLY A 549 -25.25 -8.82 2.91
CA GLY A 549 -24.12 -8.19 3.59
C GLY A 549 -24.52 -7.05 4.50
N VAL A 550 -25.28 -6.07 4.00
CA VAL A 550 -25.77 -4.93 4.81
C VAL A 550 -26.90 -5.35 5.75
N GLY A 551 -27.74 -6.28 5.28
CA GLY A 551 -28.82 -6.90 6.06
C GLY A 551 -28.38 -7.68 7.30
N GLY A 552 -27.07 -7.72 7.60
CA GLY A 552 -26.54 -8.33 8.83
C GLY A 552 -25.98 -9.73 8.59
N THR A 553 -25.34 -9.98 7.45
CA THR A 553 -24.74 -11.29 7.12
C THR A 553 -25.78 -12.43 7.15
N VAL A 554 -27.01 -12.18 6.66
CA VAL A 554 -28.08 -13.19 6.70
C VAL A 554 -27.77 -14.30 5.70
N GLN A 555 -27.63 -15.52 6.23
CA GLN A 555 -27.51 -16.73 5.44
C GLN A 555 -28.87 -17.40 5.30
N TYR A 556 -29.17 -17.80 4.07
CA TYR A 556 -30.43 -18.41 3.73
C TYR A 556 -30.51 -19.88 4.18
N PRO A 557 -31.72 -20.44 4.32
CA PRO A 557 -31.90 -21.86 4.54
C PRO A 557 -31.30 -22.66 3.38
N LYS A 558 -30.77 -23.84 3.69
CA LYS A 558 -30.29 -24.81 2.70
C LYS A 558 -31.32 -24.99 1.58
N ASN A 559 -30.83 -25.05 0.34
CA ASN A 559 -31.59 -25.21 -0.89
C ASN A 559 -32.60 -24.11 -1.24
N TYR A 560 -32.85 -23.10 -0.40
CA TYR A 560 -33.81 -22.03 -0.72
C TYR A 560 -33.48 -21.33 -2.04
N ILE A 561 -32.24 -20.85 -2.21
CA ILE A 561 -31.82 -20.18 -3.44
C ILE A 561 -31.89 -21.10 -4.65
N LYS A 562 -31.55 -22.39 -4.49
CA LYS A 562 -31.64 -23.38 -5.57
C LYS A 562 -33.08 -23.56 -6.05
N ILE A 563 -34.03 -23.70 -5.13
CA ILE A 563 -35.45 -23.86 -5.46
C ILE A 563 -35.99 -22.59 -6.12
N VAL A 564 -35.68 -21.41 -5.57
CA VAL A 564 -36.07 -20.11 -6.15
C VAL A 564 -35.50 -19.93 -7.55
N TYR A 565 -34.24 -20.30 -7.76
CA TYR A 565 -33.60 -20.30 -9.07
C TYR A 565 -34.43 -21.14 -10.06
N ASP A 566 -34.76 -22.39 -9.72
CA ASP A 566 -35.52 -23.28 -10.61
C ASP A 566 -36.93 -22.71 -10.92
N ILE A 567 -37.61 -22.11 -9.93
CA ILE A 567 -38.91 -21.42 -10.11
C ILE A 567 -38.79 -20.25 -11.09
N VAL A 568 -37.79 -19.38 -10.92
CA VAL A 568 -37.56 -18.21 -11.77
C VAL A 568 -37.26 -18.63 -13.21
N LYS A 569 -36.40 -19.65 -13.39
CA LYS A 569 -36.07 -20.19 -14.73
C LYS A 569 -37.31 -20.77 -15.41
N LYS A 570 -38.18 -21.48 -14.68
CA LYS A 570 -39.44 -22.03 -15.22
C LYS A 570 -40.39 -20.95 -15.75
N GLN A 571 -40.37 -19.74 -15.18
CA GLN A 571 -41.15 -18.59 -15.67
C GLN A 571 -40.43 -17.79 -16.77
N GLY A 572 -39.24 -18.22 -17.20
CA GLY A 572 -38.41 -17.53 -18.18
C GLY A 572 -37.85 -16.20 -17.65
N GLY A 573 -37.68 -16.06 -16.34
CA GLY A 573 -36.96 -14.94 -15.73
C GLY A 573 -35.47 -15.22 -15.62
N LEU A 574 -34.71 -14.17 -15.30
CA LEU A 574 -33.27 -14.27 -15.02
C LEU A 574 -32.98 -14.32 -13.53
N PHE A 575 -31.93 -15.02 -13.12
CA PHE A 575 -31.38 -14.92 -11.78
C PHE A 575 -30.15 -14.01 -11.79
N VAL A 576 -30.15 -12.97 -10.96
CA VAL A 576 -29.02 -12.06 -10.78
C VAL A 576 -28.39 -12.25 -9.41
N ALA A 577 -27.12 -12.68 -9.41
CA ALA A 577 -26.32 -12.81 -8.19
C ALA A 577 -25.55 -11.51 -7.94
N ASP A 578 -25.88 -10.84 -6.83
CA ASP A 578 -25.14 -9.68 -6.34
C ASP A 578 -23.95 -10.16 -5.47
N GLU A 579 -22.78 -10.24 -6.10
CA GLU A 579 -21.53 -10.69 -5.50
C GLU A 579 -20.67 -9.52 -4.97
N VAL A 580 -21.25 -8.33 -4.83
CA VAL A 580 -20.52 -7.12 -4.41
C VAL A 580 -19.81 -7.30 -3.05
N GLN A 581 -20.35 -8.11 -2.13
CA GLN A 581 -19.71 -8.39 -0.84
C GLN A 581 -19.18 -9.82 -0.69
N THR A 582 -19.68 -10.78 -1.46
CA THR A 582 -19.40 -12.21 -1.27
C THR A 582 -18.39 -12.78 -2.27
N GLY A 583 -18.11 -12.09 -3.37
CA GLY A 583 -17.18 -12.55 -4.39
C GLY A 583 -15.71 -12.47 -3.97
N PHE A 584 -14.82 -12.82 -4.91
CA PHE A 584 -13.36 -12.74 -4.76
C PHE A 584 -12.79 -13.59 -3.61
N GLY A 585 -13.36 -14.79 -3.39
CA GLY A 585 -12.85 -15.76 -2.41
C GLY A 585 -13.20 -15.46 -0.95
N ARG A 586 -14.00 -14.42 -0.69
CA ARG A 586 -14.36 -13.94 0.64
C ARG A 586 -14.99 -15.00 1.55
N THR A 587 -15.85 -15.85 0.98
CA THR A 587 -16.55 -16.92 1.71
C THR A 587 -15.68 -18.17 1.92
N GLY A 588 -14.46 -18.18 1.38
CA GLY A 588 -13.46 -19.23 1.55
C GLY A 588 -13.63 -20.39 0.58
N GLU A 589 -14.68 -21.21 0.73
CA GLU A 589 -14.85 -22.44 -0.06
C GLU A 589 -14.94 -22.19 -1.56
N HIS A 590 -15.53 -21.06 -1.96
CA HIS A 590 -15.78 -20.70 -3.34
C HIS A 590 -15.21 -19.33 -3.67
N PHE A 591 -14.88 -19.11 -4.95
CA PHE A 591 -14.43 -17.80 -5.40
C PHE A 591 -15.61 -16.84 -5.50
N TRP A 592 -16.78 -17.33 -5.92
CA TRP A 592 -18.05 -16.61 -5.95
C TRP A 592 -19.05 -17.20 -4.96
N GLY A 593 -19.76 -16.34 -4.23
CA GLY A 593 -20.70 -16.76 -3.19
C GLY A 593 -21.84 -17.65 -3.72
N PHE A 594 -22.33 -17.41 -4.93
CA PHE A 594 -23.48 -18.11 -5.49
C PHE A 594 -23.20 -19.60 -5.71
N GLU A 595 -21.93 -20.00 -5.84
CA GLU A 595 -21.52 -21.38 -6.06
C GLU A 595 -21.95 -22.27 -4.87
N MET A 596 -21.99 -21.74 -3.65
CA MET A 596 -22.44 -22.49 -2.47
C MET A 596 -23.92 -22.88 -2.53
N HIS A 597 -24.70 -22.23 -3.40
CA HIS A 597 -26.12 -22.54 -3.62
C HIS A 597 -26.32 -23.56 -4.75
N GLY A 598 -25.26 -24.02 -5.42
CA GLY A 598 -25.36 -24.99 -6.51
C GLY A 598 -26.09 -24.45 -7.75
N ILE A 599 -25.93 -23.15 -8.03
CA ILE A 599 -26.55 -22.47 -9.18
C ILE A 599 -25.50 -21.82 -10.07
N VAL A 600 -25.88 -21.58 -11.33
CA VAL A 600 -25.16 -20.70 -12.26
C VAL A 600 -26.12 -19.56 -12.62
N PRO A 601 -25.90 -18.34 -12.09
CA PRO A 601 -26.77 -17.20 -12.36
C PRO A 601 -26.66 -16.75 -13.83
N ASP A 602 -27.63 -15.96 -14.28
CA ASP A 602 -27.66 -15.40 -15.64
C ASP A 602 -26.83 -14.10 -15.73
N ILE A 603 -26.77 -13.35 -14.62
CA ILE A 603 -25.98 -12.13 -14.48
C ILE A 603 -25.32 -12.12 -13.10
N VAL A 604 -24.06 -11.70 -13.03
CA VAL A 604 -23.31 -11.49 -11.78
C VAL A 604 -22.89 -10.04 -11.70
N THR A 605 -23.23 -9.36 -10.61
CA THR A 605 -22.75 -8.00 -10.33
C THR A 605 -21.68 -8.02 -9.25
N MET A 606 -20.65 -7.19 -9.40
CA MET A 606 -19.48 -7.21 -8.52
C MET A 606 -18.84 -5.82 -8.40
N ALA A 607 -18.28 -5.52 -7.22
CA ALA A 607 -17.59 -4.27 -6.92
C ALA A 607 -16.66 -4.47 -5.71
N LYS A 608 -16.36 -3.41 -4.95
CA LYS A 608 -15.65 -3.46 -3.66
C LYS A 608 -14.29 -4.19 -3.75
N GLY A 609 -14.26 -5.47 -3.34
CA GLY A 609 -13.06 -6.29 -3.31
C GLY A 609 -12.35 -6.40 -4.65
N ILE A 610 -13.08 -6.26 -5.76
CA ILE A 610 -12.56 -6.25 -7.14
C ILE A 610 -11.38 -5.28 -7.35
N GLY A 611 -11.38 -4.15 -6.63
CA GLY A 611 -10.39 -3.08 -6.80
C GLY A 611 -9.61 -2.75 -5.53
N ASN A 612 -9.83 -3.49 -4.43
CA ASN A 612 -9.20 -3.22 -3.13
C ASN A 612 -9.26 -1.73 -2.69
N GLY A 613 -10.35 -1.03 -2.99
CA GLY A 613 -10.50 0.41 -2.73
C GLY A 613 -10.52 1.31 -3.96
N PHE A 614 -10.02 0.85 -5.12
CA PHE A 614 -10.16 1.58 -6.37
C PHE A 614 -11.61 1.56 -6.88
N PRO A 615 -12.13 2.67 -7.44
CA PRO A 615 -13.41 2.69 -8.13
C PRO A 615 -13.40 1.73 -9.32
N LEU A 616 -14.01 0.57 -9.11
CA LEU A 616 -14.12 -0.50 -10.08
C LEU A 616 -15.29 -1.40 -9.70
N ALA A 617 -16.07 -1.75 -10.70
CA ALA A 617 -17.16 -2.70 -10.61
C ALA A 617 -17.35 -3.35 -11.99
N ALA A 618 -18.05 -4.47 -12.02
CA ALA A 618 -18.35 -5.15 -13.26
C ALA A 618 -19.70 -5.83 -13.23
N VAL A 619 -20.23 -6.08 -14.42
CA VAL A 619 -21.34 -6.99 -14.69
C VAL A 619 -20.82 -8.09 -15.58
N ALA A 620 -20.95 -9.34 -15.15
CA ALA A 620 -20.67 -10.50 -15.98
C ALA A 620 -21.98 -11.16 -16.39
N THR A 621 -22.09 -11.51 -17.67
CA THR A 621 -23.28 -12.18 -18.21
C THR A 621 -22.92 -13.04 -19.42
N THR A 622 -23.91 -13.70 -19.99
CA THR A 622 -23.76 -14.52 -21.20
C THR A 622 -23.82 -13.67 -22.47
N PRO A 623 -23.25 -14.13 -23.59
CA PRO A 623 -23.38 -13.44 -24.89
C PRO A 623 -24.83 -13.20 -25.30
N GLU A 624 -25.74 -14.13 -25.00
CA GLU A 624 -27.14 -14.04 -25.39
C GLU A 624 -27.83 -12.86 -24.69
N ILE A 625 -27.56 -12.66 -23.39
CA ILE A 625 -28.10 -11.53 -22.62
C ILE A 625 -27.40 -10.22 -23.02
N ALA A 626 -26.08 -10.25 -23.22
CA ALA A 626 -25.30 -9.11 -23.68
C ALA A 626 -25.80 -8.56 -25.02
N GLN A 627 -26.29 -9.43 -25.92
CA GLN A 627 -26.90 -9.03 -27.19
C GLN A 627 -28.11 -8.09 -26.99
N GLY A 628 -28.84 -8.19 -25.86
CA GLY A 628 -29.94 -7.31 -25.53
C GLY A 628 -29.56 -5.83 -25.46
N LEU A 629 -28.31 -5.52 -25.11
CA LEU A 629 -27.81 -4.13 -25.05
C LEU A 629 -27.46 -3.55 -26.41
N THR A 630 -27.27 -4.37 -27.46
CA THR A 630 -26.90 -3.85 -28.79
C THR A 630 -28.05 -3.14 -29.49
N LYS A 631 -29.23 -3.06 -28.86
CA LYS A 631 -30.38 -2.28 -29.32
C LYS A 631 -30.11 -0.76 -29.27
N ALA A 632 -29.11 -0.33 -28.51
CA ALA A 632 -28.66 1.06 -28.44
C ALA A 632 -27.15 1.12 -28.15
N ALA A 633 -26.55 2.31 -28.28
CA ALA A 633 -25.20 2.52 -27.80
C ALA A 633 -25.17 2.52 -26.26
N HIS A 634 -24.25 1.75 -25.67
CA HIS A 634 -23.96 1.79 -24.24
C HIS A 634 -22.51 2.21 -24.02
N PHE A 635 -22.29 3.16 -23.11
CA PHE A 635 -20.99 3.78 -22.89
C PHE A 635 -20.80 4.17 -21.43
N ASN A 636 -19.59 3.98 -20.91
CA ASN A 636 -19.18 4.46 -19.59
C ASN A 636 -17.78 5.07 -19.72
N THR A 637 -17.66 6.38 -19.45
CA THR A 637 -16.41 7.13 -19.65
C THR A 637 -15.23 6.47 -18.94
N TYR A 638 -15.41 6.08 -17.67
CA TYR A 638 -14.36 5.55 -16.80
C TYR A 638 -14.35 4.02 -16.69
N GLY A 639 -15.43 3.37 -17.10
CA GLY A 639 -15.61 1.92 -17.04
C GLY A 639 -14.50 1.20 -17.80
N GLY A 640 -13.70 0.42 -17.07
CA GLY A 640 -12.62 -0.38 -17.66
C GLY A 640 -11.39 0.44 -18.05
N ASN A 641 -11.17 1.62 -17.48
CA ASN A 641 -9.97 2.41 -17.74
C ASN A 641 -8.67 1.64 -17.40
N PRO A 642 -7.52 1.99 -18.02
CA PRO A 642 -6.27 1.25 -17.85
C PRO A 642 -5.82 1.05 -16.40
N ILE A 643 -5.94 2.07 -15.54
CA ILE A 643 -5.52 1.99 -14.13
C ILE A 643 -6.41 1.02 -13.36
N SER A 644 -7.73 1.18 -13.43
CA SER A 644 -8.64 0.29 -12.70
C SER A 644 -8.46 -1.18 -13.14
N CYS A 645 -8.27 -1.44 -14.44
CA CYS A 645 -7.98 -2.79 -14.93
C CYS A 645 -6.63 -3.33 -14.42
N ALA A 646 -5.57 -2.51 -14.41
CA ALA A 646 -4.28 -2.91 -13.84
C ALA A 646 -4.38 -3.27 -12.35
N VAL A 647 -5.20 -2.51 -11.59
CA VAL A 647 -5.50 -2.84 -10.19
C VAL A 647 -6.24 -4.15 -10.07
N GLY A 648 -7.31 -4.36 -10.85
CA GLY A 648 -8.08 -5.60 -10.82
C GLY A 648 -7.24 -6.84 -11.15
N ILE A 649 -6.35 -6.73 -12.14
CA ILE A 649 -5.36 -7.76 -12.48
C ILE A 649 -4.47 -8.07 -11.26
N ALA A 650 -3.89 -7.04 -10.62
CA ALA A 650 -3.05 -7.21 -9.45
C ALA A 650 -3.82 -7.83 -8.26
N VAL A 651 -5.08 -7.47 -8.05
CA VAL A 651 -5.94 -8.08 -7.02
C VAL A 651 -6.12 -9.58 -7.28
N LEU A 652 -6.42 -9.99 -8.52
CA LEU A 652 -6.53 -11.41 -8.87
C LEU A 652 -5.22 -12.17 -8.61
N ASP A 653 -4.08 -11.58 -8.97
CA ASP A 653 -2.77 -12.18 -8.71
C ASP A 653 -2.49 -12.33 -7.22
N ILE A 654 -2.77 -11.29 -6.42
CA ILE A 654 -2.53 -11.33 -4.97
C ILE A 654 -3.40 -12.39 -4.29
N ILE A 655 -4.70 -12.46 -4.64
CA ILE A 655 -5.61 -13.47 -4.07
C ILE A 655 -5.09 -14.88 -4.31
N LYS A 656 -4.58 -15.14 -5.52
CA LYS A 656 -4.02 -16.44 -5.90
C LYS A 656 -2.68 -16.71 -5.23
N ASP A 657 -1.72 -15.80 -5.38
CA ASP A 657 -0.32 -16.00 -4.98
C ASP A 657 -0.18 -16.06 -3.44
N GLU A 658 -0.97 -15.27 -2.72
CA GLU A 658 -0.98 -15.22 -1.25
C GLU A 658 -2.05 -16.13 -0.64
N LYS A 659 -2.73 -16.94 -1.46
CA LYS A 659 -3.73 -17.93 -1.02
C LYS A 659 -4.83 -17.32 -0.13
N LEU A 660 -5.29 -16.11 -0.45
CA LEU A 660 -6.19 -15.36 0.42
C LEU A 660 -7.60 -15.99 0.52
N GLN A 661 -8.01 -16.75 -0.49
CA GLN A 661 -9.23 -17.56 -0.43
C GLN A 661 -9.07 -18.72 0.58
N GLU A 662 -7.94 -19.41 0.57
CA GLU A 662 -7.60 -20.47 1.54
C GLU A 662 -7.57 -19.87 2.95
N ASN A 663 -6.90 -18.72 3.13
CA ASN A 663 -6.88 -18.01 4.41
C ASN A 663 -8.29 -17.61 4.87
N SER A 664 -9.14 -17.13 3.94
CA SER A 664 -10.53 -16.80 4.26
C SER A 664 -11.30 -18.01 4.77
N LYS A 665 -11.06 -19.20 4.20
CA LYS A 665 -11.64 -20.47 4.67
C LYS A 665 -11.10 -20.83 6.06
N GLU A 666 -9.79 -20.85 6.24
CA GLU A 666 -9.16 -21.35 7.47
C GLU A 666 -9.36 -20.41 8.66
N VAL A 667 -8.92 -19.15 8.52
CA VAL A 667 -9.02 -18.15 9.60
C VAL A 667 -10.46 -17.73 9.83
N GLY A 668 -11.27 -17.64 8.77
CA GLY A 668 -12.70 -17.33 8.90
C GLY A 668 -13.48 -18.42 9.62
N THR A 669 -13.22 -19.70 9.32
CA THR A 669 -13.83 -20.82 10.05
C THR A 669 -13.39 -20.84 11.50
N TYR A 670 -12.10 -20.61 11.76
CA TYR A 670 -11.58 -20.49 13.13
C TYR A 670 -12.30 -19.38 13.91
N LEU A 671 -12.37 -18.16 13.35
CA LEU A 671 -13.07 -17.03 13.96
C LEU A 671 -14.55 -17.34 14.24
N LEU A 672 -15.27 -17.96 13.31
CA LEU A 672 -16.67 -18.35 13.51
C LEU A 672 -16.83 -19.30 14.69
N LEU A 673 -15.96 -20.29 14.83
CA LEU A 673 -16.01 -21.26 15.92
C LEU A 673 -15.68 -20.62 17.28
N GLU A 674 -14.68 -19.74 17.35
CA GLU A 674 -14.37 -19.01 18.59
C GLU A 674 -15.50 -18.06 19.00
N LEU A 675 -16.10 -17.35 18.04
CA LEU A 675 -17.29 -16.52 18.31
C LEU A 675 -18.49 -17.36 18.77
N ALA A 676 -18.64 -18.58 18.28
CA ALA A 676 -19.70 -19.50 18.74
C ALA A 676 -19.49 -19.93 20.20
N LYS A 677 -18.24 -20.13 20.65
CA LYS A 677 -17.94 -20.33 22.07
C LYS A 677 -18.32 -19.11 22.88
N LEU A 678 -17.99 -17.91 22.41
CA LEU A 678 -18.35 -16.66 23.10
C LEU A 678 -19.88 -16.51 23.22
N LYS A 679 -20.62 -16.82 22.15
CA LYS A 679 -22.09 -16.87 22.16
C LYS A 679 -22.64 -17.78 23.26
N SER A 680 -22.03 -18.93 23.52
CA SER A 680 -22.49 -19.85 24.57
C SER A 680 -22.30 -19.32 26.00
N GLN A 681 -21.43 -18.32 26.18
CA GLN A 681 -21.08 -17.75 27.49
C GLN A 681 -21.83 -16.45 27.80
N TYR A 682 -22.16 -15.67 26.76
CA TYR A 682 -22.73 -14.32 26.92
C TYR A 682 -24.11 -14.23 26.26
N PRO A 683 -25.22 -14.19 27.03
CA PRO A 683 -26.59 -14.13 26.52
C PRO A 683 -26.88 -12.94 25.59
N VAL A 684 -26.11 -11.86 25.69
CA VAL A 684 -26.27 -10.71 24.79
C VAL A 684 -25.94 -11.04 23.33
N ILE A 685 -25.19 -12.11 23.08
CA ILE A 685 -24.86 -12.60 21.74
C ILE A 685 -25.90 -13.66 21.35
N GLY A 686 -26.84 -13.29 20.48
CA GLY A 686 -27.95 -14.16 20.09
C GLY A 686 -27.62 -15.13 18.96
N ASP A 687 -26.86 -14.69 17.96
CA ASP A 687 -26.48 -15.53 16.81
C ASP A 687 -25.09 -15.16 16.27
N VAL A 688 -24.37 -16.16 15.81
CA VAL A 688 -23.10 -16.04 15.09
C VAL A 688 -23.28 -16.75 13.76
N ARG A 689 -22.98 -16.06 12.66
CA ARG A 689 -23.27 -16.56 11.31
C ARG A 689 -22.28 -16.08 10.27
N GLY A 690 -22.20 -16.82 9.17
CA GLY A 690 -21.31 -16.49 8.07
C GLY A 690 -20.62 -17.69 7.45
N LYS A 691 -19.79 -17.40 6.46
CA LYS A 691 -18.84 -18.33 5.84
C LYS A 691 -17.54 -17.56 5.57
N GLY A 692 -16.42 -18.23 5.77
CA GLY A 692 -15.10 -17.61 5.65
C GLY A 692 -15.02 -16.29 6.42
N LEU A 693 -14.55 -15.22 5.78
CA LEU A 693 -14.42 -13.89 6.37
C LEU A 693 -15.62 -12.98 6.10
N MET A 694 -16.80 -13.57 5.87
CA MET A 694 -18.08 -12.90 5.75
C MET A 694 -18.92 -13.22 6.99
N VAL A 695 -18.69 -12.50 8.10
CA VAL A 695 -19.18 -12.86 9.44
C VAL A 695 -20.17 -11.81 9.98
N GLY A 696 -21.15 -12.28 10.76
CA GLY A 696 -22.11 -11.47 11.51
C GLY A 696 -22.28 -11.99 12.93
N VAL A 697 -22.33 -11.07 13.89
CA VAL A 697 -22.64 -11.35 15.30
C VAL A 697 -23.84 -10.50 15.68
N GLU A 698 -24.97 -11.16 15.92
CA GLU A 698 -26.23 -10.47 16.25
C GLU A 698 -26.39 -10.36 17.76
N LEU A 699 -26.59 -9.14 18.23
CA LEU A 699 -26.80 -8.83 19.63
C LEU A 699 -28.30 -8.73 19.94
N VAL A 700 -28.70 -9.32 21.07
CA VAL A 700 -30.09 -9.40 21.53
C VAL A 700 -30.20 -8.93 22.98
N SER A 701 -31.36 -8.39 23.33
CA SER A 701 -31.71 -8.08 24.72
C SER A 701 -32.27 -9.30 25.46
N ASP A 702 -32.79 -10.27 24.72
CA ASP A 702 -33.30 -11.53 25.24
C ASP A 702 -33.07 -12.65 24.21
N PRO A 703 -32.28 -13.70 24.55
CA PRO A 703 -32.05 -14.86 23.69
C PRO A 703 -33.31 -15.64 23.32
N GLU A 704 -34.29 -15.76 24.24
CA GLU A 704 -35.45 -16.63 24.02
C GLU A 704 -36.40 -16.01 23.00
N SER A 705 -36.81 -14.75 23.22
CA SER A 705 -37.61 -14.02 22.24
C SER A 705 -36.79 -13.57 21.02
N ARG A 706 -35.46 -13.63 21.09
CA ARG A 706 -34.50 -13.11 20.09
C ARG A 706 -34.70 -11.62 19.83
N LYS A 707 -35.19 -10.89 20.84
CA LYS A 707 -35.47 -9.45 20.72
C LYS A 707 -34.16 -8.71 20.44
N PRO A 708 -34.06 -7.91 19.36
CA PRO A 708 -32.86 -7.13 19.06
C PRO A 708 -32.38 -6.31 20.26
N LEU A 709 -31.06 -6.21 20.44
CA LEU A 709 -30.50 -5.30 21.45
C LEU A 709 -30.86 -3.87 21.09
N ASP A 710 -31.23 -3.06 22.10
CA ASP A 710 -31.60 -1.68 21.86
C ASP A 710 -30.41 -0.86 21.36
N ALA A 711 -30.71 0.22 20.62
CA ALA A 711 -29.68 1.00 19.96
C ALA A 711 -28.67 1.63 20.93
N HIS A 712 -29.09 2.04 22.13
CA HIS A 712 -28.21 2.68 23.10
C HIS A 712 -27.20 1.68 23.65
N THR A 713 -27.65 0.50 24.08
CA THR A 713 -26.79 -0.57 24.59
C THR A 713 -25.88 -1.15 23.51
N PHE A 714 -26.40 -1.34 22.28
CA PHE A 714 -25.56 -1.73 21.14
C PHE A 714 -24.44 -0.73 20.88
N MET A 715 -24.75 0.58 20.92
CA MET A 715 -23.74 1.62 20.72
C MET A 715 -22.68 1.56 21.83
N ARG A 716 -23.03 1.36 23.10
CA ARG A 716 -22.04 1.17 24.18
C ARG A 716 -21.07 0.02 23.88
N PHE A 717 -21.59 -1.15 23.47
CA PHE A 717 -20.77 -2.29 23.08
C PHE A 717 -19.83 -1.95 21.92
N TRP A 718 -20.36 -1.32 20.88
CA TRP A 718 -19.64 -1.01 19.65
C TRP A 718 -18.56 0.06 19.85
N GLU A 719 -18.84 1.09 20.66
CA GLU A 719 -17.87 2.12 21.07
C GLU A 719 -16.74 1.50 21.91
N TYR A 720 -17.06 0.55 22.80
CA TYR A 720 -16.06 -0.15 23.59
C TYR A 720 -15.06 -0.89 22.69
N CYS A 721 -15.53 -1.55 21.62
CA CYS A 721 -14.65 -2.20 20.64
C CYS A 721 -13.63 -1.21 20.05
N ARG A 722 -14.10 -0.02 19.63
CA ARG A 722 -13.23 1.05 19.12
C ARG A 722 -12.21 1.48 20.16
N ASP A 723 -12.64 1.69 21.40
CA ASP A 723 -11.75 2.13 22.49
C ASP A 723 -10.67 1.09 22.80
N GLN A 724 -10.99 -0.19 22.61
CA GLN A 724 -10.04 -1.30 22.64
C GLN A 724 -9.27 -1.51 21.33
N ARG A 725 -9.27 -0.53 20.41
CA ARG A 725 -8.53 -0.57 19.14
C ARG A 725 -9.03 -1.59 18.11
N LEU A 726 -10.29 -1.97 18.17
CA LEU A 726 -10.94 -2.86 17.21
C LEU A 726 -12.02 -2.11 16.41
N ILE A 727 -11.90 -2.12 15.07
CA ILE A 727 -12.93 -1.55 14.19
C ILE A 727 -13.79 -2.68 13.62
N VAL A 728 -15.07 -2.69 13.94
CA VAL A 728 -16.07 -3.61 13.38
C VAL A 728 -17.22 -2.81 12.77
N GLY A 729 -17.89 -3.36 11.76
CA GLY A 729 -19.05 -2.71 11.14
C GLY A 729 -20.33 -2.85 11.95
N LYS A 730 -21.32 -2.02 11.64
CA LYS A 730 -22.70 -2.12 12.13
C LYS A 730 -23.66 -2.39 10.95
N GLY A 731 -24.70 -3.17 11.17
CA GLY A 731 -25.80 -3.34 10.21
C GLY A 731 -26.93 -4.21 10.74
N GLY A 732 -27.64 -4.89 9.84
CA GLY A 732 -28.93 -5.49 10.16
C GLY A 732 -30.07 -4.48 10.10
N LEU A 733 -31.31 -4.96 9.93
CA LEU A 733 -32.49 -4.10 9.86
C LEU A 733 -32.67 -3.22 11.10
N HIS A 734 -32.38 -3.77 12.28
CA HIS A 734 -32.51 -3.07 13.57
C HIS A 734 -31.18 -2.44 14.03
N GLY A 735 -30.11 -2.53 13.23
CA GLY A 735 -28.80 -2.02 13.61
C GLY A 735 -28.14 -2.77 14.76
N ASN A 736 -28.55 -4.01 15.05
CA ASN A 736 -28.08 -4.82 16.18
C ASN A 736 -27.05 -5.90 15.78
N VAL A 737 -26.49 -5.83 14.57
CA VAL A 737 -25.54 -6.83 14.07
C VAL A 737 -24.16 -6.21 13.87
N LEU A 738 -23.15 -6.78 14.52
CA LEU A 738 -21.75 -6.51 14.21
C LEU A 738 -21.40 -7.19 12.89
N ARG A 739 -20.91 -6.41 11.94
CA ARG A 739 -20.49 -6.88 10.60
C ARG A 739 -18.98 -7.00 10.59
N ILE A 740 -18.50 -8.24 10.58
CA ILE A 740 -17.07 -8.57 10.58
C ILE A 740 -16.69 -9.06 9.18
N LYS A 741 -15.97 -8.19 8.44
CA LYS A 741 -15.60 -8.36 7.03
C LYS A 741 -14.19 -7.78 6.80
N PRO A 742 -13.15 -8.34 7.43
CA PRO A 742 -11.77 -7.80 7.43
C PRO A 742 -11.10 -7.89 6.04
N PRO A 743 -9.91 -7.30 5.85
CA PRO A 743 -9.02 -7.75 4.79
C PRO A 743 -8.74 -9.27 4.90
N MET A 744 -8.60 -9.96 3.77
CA MET A 744 -8.42 -11.41 3.73
C MET A 744 -7.05 -11.88 4.20
N CYS A 745 -6.15 -10.97 4.56
CA CYS A 745 -4.82 -11.24 5.07
C CYS A 745 -4.73 -11.28 6.61
N ILE A 746 -5.87 -11.25 7.33
CA ILE A 746 -5.85 -11.38 8.80
C ILE A 746 -5.36 -12.76 9.23
N THR A 747 -4.80 -12.83 10.43
CA THR A 747 -4.27 -14.08 11.01
C THR A 747 -5.17 -14.63 12.10
N LYS A 748 -4.82 -15.80 12.67
CA LYS A 748 -5.54 -16.35 13.82
C LYS A 748 -5.38 -15.48 15.06
N GLU A 749 -4.22 -14.85 15.24
CA GLU A 749 -3.97 -13.91 16.33
C GLU A 749 -4.86 -12.66 16.23
N ASP A 750 -5.13 -12.17 15.02
CA ASP A 750 -6.10 -11.09 14.80
C ASP A 750 -7.53 -11.54 15.17
N ALA A 751 -7.87 -12.80 14.89
CA ALA A 751 -9.15 -13.39 15.26
C ALA A 751 -9.27 -13.55 16.79
N ASP A 752 -8.22 -14.03 17.47
CA ASP A 752 -8.16 -14.16 18.92
C ASP A 752 -8.34 -12.79 19.59
N PHE A 753 -7.59 -11.78 19.14
CA PHE A 753 -7.74 -10.41 19.62
C PHE A 753 -9.16 -9.87 19.43
N THR A 754 -9.80 -10.19 18.30
CA THR A 754 -11.20 -9.81 18.04
C THR A 754 -12.12 -10.44 19.08
N VAL A 755 -12.00 -11.74 19.34
CA VAL A 755 -12.83 -12.47 20.31
C VAL A 755 -12.62 -11.92 21.72
N ASP A 756 -11.38 -11.69 22.14
CA ASP A 756 -11.04 -11.10 23.45
C ASP A 756 -11.68 -9.72 23.66
N VAL A 757 -11.69 -8.89 22.62
CA VAL A 757 -12.31 -7.55 22.71
C VAL A 757 -13.83 -7.65 22.78
N LEU A 758 -14.45 -8.55 22.01
CA LEU A 758 -15.90 -8.75 22.05
C LEU A 758 -16.35 -9.34 23.39
N GLU A 759 -15.56 -10.21 24.00
CA GLU A 759 -15.78 -10.71 25.35
C GLU A 759 -15.82 -9.57 26.36
N LYS A 760 -14.78 -8.74 26.38
CA LYS A 760 -14.69 -7.58 27.28
C LYS A 760 -15.82 -6.58 27.02
N ALA A 761 -16.22 -6.39 25.77
CA ALA A 761 -17.36 -5.55 25.43
C ALA A 761 -18.68 -6.11 25.98
N ALA A 762 -18.88 -7.43 25.92
CA ALA A 762 -20.05 -8.09 26.51
C ALA A 762 -20.10 -7.94 28.03
N GLN A 763 -18.96 -8.12 28.71
CA GLN A 763 -18.82 -7.88 30.15
C GLN A 763 -19.10 -6.42 30.51
N TYR A 764 -18.57 -5.48 29.73
CA TYR A 764 -18.71 -4.03 29.98
C TYR A 764 -20.16 -3.51 29.91
N ILE A 765 -21.01 -4.11 29.08
CA ILE A 765 -22.43 -3.73 29.03
C ILE A 765 -23.30 -4.48 30.03
N ALA A 766 -22.79 -5.55 30.64
CA ALA A 766 -23.44 -6.27 31.72
C ALA A 766 -23.19 -5.63 33.10
N SER A 767 -22.07 -4.89 33.25
CA SER A 767 -21.79 -3.99 34.38
C SER A 767 -22.46 -2.63 34.23
#